data_AF-A0A7Y6WUM4-F1
#
_entry.id   AF-A0A7Y6WUM4-F1
#
_cell.length_a   1.000
_cell.length_b   1.000
_cell.length_c   1.000
_cell.angle_alpha   90.00
_cell.angle_beta   90.00
_cell.angle_gamma   90.00
#
_symmetry.space_group_name_H-M   'P 1'
#
loop_
_entity.id
_entity.type
_entity.pdbx_description
1 polymer ?
#
loop_
_entity_poly.entity_id
_entity_poly.type
_entity_poly.pdbx_seq_one_letter_code
_entity_poly.pdbx_strand_id
1 'polypeptide(L)'
;MKNPAQSPSTGLSRGSRRSNRVLGTLLLLLASACGGADTGEPDAGAPDSGVPDSGVPIEPACPNSADDGVCLTKARMTYLDVRYDLSQPVFVNNRVPIQFGITSTSLNPAAPATRNVAVSFSFIEANPANPAEPIECASSAIDVDLVGDGQEQIVDGFIWPTSLCGALVDKAVNLRVTFDGDEPDTGIDYPAVTFTEAARGAELNQACRGVADLSAPDLRRGCVYTIDIEPTPTDGTDKLIDVLYDSMEPASSVAILPYVAPDATEEKLAPSLVVQSTLVVNGRDPYVSGLAPEDVPPELEANAPGITGDLQFGQEPDELEALTAMPARATLRYELAPEGAEGGWLPLTVGDASSELGRVDEVVIEQLMPGTANTFAHELFAEGATRAALREGGAWADVSDFAVRGCFVADFPQEGNEGQGDTSDCHVVPVVLVRETPESSAATSISFDQEFTRRLGSSNRMSIAVQLTTQNRLDRAGAASRIEGAVELEGKLGRPYSVTIARAVGQATLGVDPGETGYELTVDAFNQRIHSFSQSAPSLEHEEEFSAAKSFAFPNLGFGFGPVRIGFKISLGGEVGLTTNDSLSVSTDAARCGELLQSEDALGMCGAIARTITPGFNFTASIEGGINVRIVKAAVVADLELVNTDFPLTASLAFGQRDNGSLVVLGNANWELGMQLIRGNVSIVGRVGIRRFSRTLRVHLFSFSSRRFSQTLLDRSMDFAEVLE
;
A
#
# COMPACT_ATOMS: atom_id res chain seq x y z
N MET A 1 16.89 64.26 13.66
CA MET A 1 18.32 63.96 13.50
C MET A 1 18.41 62.66 12.70
N LYS A 2 18.53 62.75 11.37
CA LYS A 2 19.75 62.57 10.55
C LYS A 2 20.21 61.10 10.39
N ASN A 3 19.71 60.50 9.30
CA ASN A 3 20.31 59.56 8.34
C ASN A 3 21.79 59.88 7.96
N PRO A 4 22.46 59.15 7.03
CA PRO A 4 22.93 57.75 6.98
C PRO A 4 24.40 57.72 6.40
N ALA A 5 24.92 56.60 5.85
CA ALA A 5 25.90 56.47 4.72
C ALA A 5 26.65 55.11 4.79
N GLN A 6 26.53 54.19 3.82
CA GLN A 6 27.08 54.13 2.45
C GLN A 6 28.38 53.32 2.32
N SER A 7 28.32 52.30 1.46
CA SER A 7 29.41 51.59 0.76
C SER A 7 30.33 52.56 -0.03
N PRO A 8 31.49 52.15 -0.60
CA PRO A 8 31.46 51.42 -1.87
C PRO A 8 32.66 50.50 -2.21
N SER A 9 32.45 49.80 -3.33
CA SER A 9 33.27 48.91 -4.17
C SER A 9 34.64 49.40 -4.66
N THR A 10 35.48 48.48 -5.14
CA THR A 10 36.18 48.43 -6.46
C THR A 10 37.09 47.17 -6.45
N GLY A 11 37.43 46.42 -7.51
CA GLY A 11 37.23 46.46 -8.96
C GLY A 11 38.22 45.47 -9.63
N LEU A 12 37.72 44.69 -10.60
CA LEU A 12 38.32 44.16 -11.86
C LEU A 12 39.84 43.87 -12.01
N SER A 13 40.18 42.67 -12.54
CA SER A 13 41.30 42.39 -13.48
C SER A 13 41.41 40.87 -13.78
N ARG A 14 40.85 40.31 -14.88
CA ARG A 14 41.47 39.99 -16.21
C ARG A 14 42.83 39.25 -16.22
N GLY A 15 42.87 38.09 -16.92
CA GLY A 15 44.10 37.46 -17.47
C GLY A 15 44.10 35.92 -17.41
N SER A 16 43.59 35.16 -18.38
CA SER A 16 44.21 34.67 -19.63
C SER A 16 45.45 33.75 -19.51
N ARG A 17 45.30 32.54 -20.10
CA ARG A 17 46.25 31.75 -20.91
C ARG A 17 47.24 30.75 -20.26
N ARG A 18 47.06 29.51 -20.74
CA ARG A 18 48.03 28.58 -21.36
C ARG A 18 49.08 27.86 -20.50
N SER A 19 48.87 26.55 -20.47
CA SER A 19 49.72 25.52 -21.10
C SER A 19 50.64 24.66 -20.24
N ASN A 20 50.45 23.36 -20.49
CA ASN A 20 51.43 22.30 -20.71
C ASN A 20 52.12 21.60 -19.54
N ARG A 21 51.78 20.29 -19.48
CA ARG A 21 52.65 19.10 -19.45
C ARG A 21 53.57 18.97 -18.22
N VAL A 22 53.64 17.82 -17.56
CA VAL A 22 54.48 16.70 -18.05
C VAL A 22 54.33 15.47 -17.12
N LEU A 23 54.24 14.32 -17.79
CA LEU A 23 54.66 12.92 -17.48
C LEU A 23 54.11 12.12 -16.29
N GLY A 24 53.62 10.93 -16.67
CA GLY A 24 53.48 9.72 -15.86
C GLY A 24 53.07 8.54 -16.73
N THR A 25 53.93 8.17 -17.67
CA THR A 25 53.77 7.10 -18.67
C THR A 25 54.05 5.71 -18.08
N LEU A 26 53.22 4.70 -18.35
CA LEU A 26 53.60 3.33 -18.81
C LEU A 26 52.30 2.58 -19.21
N LEU A 27 51.98 2.38 -20.51
CA LEU A 27 52.40 1.27 -21.39
C LEU A 27 52.14 -0.13 -20.80
N LEU A 28 51.64 -1.15 -21.51
CA LEU A 28 51.01 -1.42 -22.82
C LEU A 28 50.74 -2.96 -22.78
N LEU A 29 49.68 -3.54 -23.35
CA LEU A 29 49.66 -4.26 -24.63
C LEU A 29 48.27 -4.95 -24.71
N LEU A 30 47.42 -4.65 -25.71
CA LEU A 30 47.39 -5.17 -27.11
C LEU A 30 46.96 -6.66 -27.16
N ALA A 31 46.12 -7.15 -28.08
CA ALA A 31 45.39 -6.60 -29.22
C ALA A 31 44.31 -7.66 -29.61
N SER A 32 43.18 -7.29 -30.22
CA SER A 32 42.87 -7.31 -31.67
C SER A 32 41.84 -8.41 -31.97
N ALA A 33 40.92 -8.30 -32.93
CA ALA A 33 40.44 -7.22 -33.78
C ALA A 33 39.32 -7.80 -34.68
N CYS A 34 38.43 -6.92 -35.16
CA CYS A 34 37.65 -6.96 -36.42
C CYS A 34 36.70 -8.15 -36.68
N GLY A 35 35.43 -7.97 -37.08
CA GLY A 35 34.82 -6.90 -37.87
C GLY A 35 34.56 -7.39 -39.30
N GLY A 36 33.35 -7.21 -39.83
CA GLY A 36 33.07 -7.39 -41.26
C GLY A 36 31.60 -7.62 -41.61
N ALA A 37 30.99 -6.64 -42.25
CA ALA A 37 29.64 -6.63 -42.81
C ALA A 37 29.58 -7.12 -44.27
N ASP A 38 28.38 -7.57 -44.66
CA ASP A 38 27.72 -7.61 -45.98
C ASP A 38 28.46 -8.07 -47.25
N THR A 39 27.86 -9.03 -47.97
CA THR A 39 27.23 -8.88 -49.30
C THR A 39 26.98 -10.24 -49.98
N GLY A 40 25.82 -10.43 -50.62
CA GLY A 40 25.66 -11.40 -51.73
C GLY A 40 24.37 -12.24 -51.76
N GLU A 41 23.40 -11.85 -52.59
CA GLU A 41 22.43 -12.72 -53.29
C GLU A 41 23.11 -13.46 -54.48
N PRO A 42 22.43 -14.34 -55.23
CA PRO A 42 21.51 -15.43 -54.89
C PRO A 42 21.97 -16.75 -55.56
N ASP A 43 21.50 -17.94 -55.13
CA ASP A 43 21.67 -19.14 -55.98
C ASP A 43 20.53 -20.15 -55.88
N ALA A 44 20.33 -20.79 -57.03
CA ALA A 44 19.12 -21.44 -57.49
C ALA A 44 18.95 -22.90 -57.05
N GLY A 45 17.68 -23.29 -56.84
CA GLY A 45 17.08 -24.55 -57.29
C GLY A 45 17.67 -25.89 -56.86
N ALA A 46 16.93 -26.61 -56.01
CA ALA A 46 16.76 -28.07 -56.08
C ALA A 46 15.42 -28.47 -55.42
N PRO A 47 14.79 -29.58 -55.85
CA PRO A 47 13.35 -29.65 -56.05
C PRO A 47 12.54 -30.24 -54.89
N ASP A 48 11.28 -29.81 -54.89
CA ASP A 48 10.04 -30.43 -54.41
C ASP A 48 10.15 -31.94 -54.06
N SER A 49 9.99 -32.24 -52.77
CA SER A 49 9.56 -33.55 -52.31
C SER A 49 8.14 -33.39 -51.76
N GLY A 50 7.18 -33.61 -52.65
CA GLY A 50 5.76 -33.56 -52.34
C GLY A 50 5.43 -34.43 -51.13
N VAL A 51 5.01 -33.77 -50.06
CA VAL A 51 4.19 -34.36 -49.01
C VAL A 51 2.82 -33.70 -49.13
N PRO A 52 1.75 -34.48 -49.36
CA PRO A 52 0.42 -33.93 -49.52
C PRO A 52 -0.04 -33.33 -48.19
N ASP A 53 -0.57 -32.12 -48.31
CA ASP A 53 -1.48 -31.38 -47.44
C ASP A 53 -2.19 -32.28 -46.40
N SER A 54 -1.49 -32.57 -45.29
CA SER A 54 -2.13 -33.05 -44.09
C SER A 54 -2.80 -31.84 -43.47
N GLY A 55 -4.12 -31.74 -43.69
CA GLY A 55 -5.01 -30.76 -43.08
C GLY A 55 -5.00 -30.82 -41.55
N VAL A 56 -3.87 -30.42 -40.97
CA VAL A 56 -3.77 -29.98 -39.59
C VAL A 56 -4.54 -28.66 -39.56
N PRO A 57 -5.62 -28.54 -38.77
CA PRO A 57 -6.19 -27.24 -38.51
C PRO A 57 -5.04 -26.34 -38.07
N ILE A 58 -4.83 -25.21 -38.76
CA ILE A 58 -3.92 -24.19 -38.27
C ILE A 58 -4.50 -23.81 -36.91
N GLU A 59 -3.92 -24.35 -35.83
CA GLU A 59 -4.28 -23.95 -34.48
C GLU A 59 -4.07 -22.44 -34.45
N PRO A 60 -5.09 -21.64 -34.11
CA PRO A 60 -4.95 -20.20 -34.09
C PRO A 60 -3.87 -19.85 -33.06
N ALA A 61 -2.66 -19.59 -33.57
CA ALA A 61 -1.54 -19.17 -32.77
C ALA A 61 -1.85 -17.79 -32.20
N CYS A 62 -1.66 -17.64 -30.89
CA CYS A 62 -1.86 -16.36 -30.23
C CYS A 62 -0.88 -15.32 -30.80
N PRO A 63 -1.36 -14.19 -31.33
CA PRO A 63 -0.48 -13.06 -31.62
C PRO A 63 0.01 -12.54 -30.27
N ASN A 64 1.33 -12.64 -30.04
CA ASN A 64 2.05 -12.17 -28.84
C ASN A 64 1.90 -13.09 -27.59
N SER A 65 2.72 -14.15 -27.59
CA SER A 65 3.24 -14.94 -26.45
C SER A 65 2.50 -14.81 -25.09
N ALA A 66 1.41 -15.55 -24.93
CA ALA A 66 1.06 -16.16 -23.66
C ALA A 66 1.65 -17.57 -23.67
N ASP A 67 2.50 -17.90 -22.71
CA ASP A 67 3.41 -19.06 -22.75
C ASP A 67 2.74 -20.46 -22.80
N ASP A 68 1.41 -20.59 -22.84
CA ASP A 68 0.73 -21.90 -22.75
C ASP A 68 -0.49 -22.11 -23.69
N GLY A 69 -0.68 -21.30 -24.75
CA GLY A 69 -1.80 -21.51 -25.70
C GLY A 69 -3.19 -21.18 -25.14
N VAL A 70 -3.25 -20.49 -24.01
CA VAL A 70 -4.47 -20.04 -23.33
C VAL A 70 -4.66 -18.54 -23.61
N CYS A 71 -5.56 -18.18 -24.54
CA CYS A 71 -5.73 -16.79 -25.00
C CYS A 71 -7.18 -16.32 -24.96
N LEU A 72 -7.39 -15.09 -24.51
CA LEU A 72 -8.65 -14.37 -24.74
C LEU A 72 -8.79 -14.09 -26.24
N THR A 73 -9.97 -14.30 -26.79
CA THR A 73 -10.28 -14.07 -28.21
C THR A 73 -11.22 -12.89 -28.40
N LYS A 74 -12.08 -12.61 -27.43
CA LYS A 74 -13.10 -11.57 -27.52
C LYS A 74 -13.36 -10.94 -26.15
N ALA A 75 -13.62 -9.64 -26.12
CA ALA A 75 -14.23 -8.94 -25.00
C ALA A 75 -15.34 -8.00 -25.49
N ARG A 76 -16.45 -7.89 -24.76
CA ARG A 76 -17.59 -7.03 -25.10
C ARG A 76 -18.15 -6.35 -23.87
N MET A 77 -18.38 -5.03 -23.98
CA MET A 77 -19.19 -4.29 -23.03
C MET A 77 -20.65 -4.75 -23.16
N THR A 78 -21.23 -5.22 -22.06
CA THR A 78 -22.59 -5.80 -22.03
C THR A 78 -23.52 -5.14 -21.03
N TYR A 79 -22.98 -4.33 -20.14
CA TYR A 79 -23.77 -3.54 -19.18
C TYR A 79 -23.05 -2.22 -18.88
N LEU A 80 -23.80 -1.14 -18.75
CA LEU A 80 -23.29 0.15 -18.28
C LEU A 80 -24.40 0.89 -17.55
N ASP A 81 -24.13 1.24 -16.29
CA ASP A 81 -24.96 2.12 -15.47
C ASP A 81 -24.11 3.28 -14.94
N VAL A 82 -24.55 4.49 -15.23
CA VAL A 82 -23.97 5.70 -14.64
C VAL A 82 -24.71 5.92 -13.33
N ARG A 83 -24.07 5.60 -12.21
CA ARG A 83 -24.68 5.62 -10.87
C ARG A 83 -24.75 7.03 -10.28
N TYR A 84 -25.07 8.00 -11.13
CA TYR A 84 -25.20 9.41 -10.82
C TYR A 84 -26.56 9.92 -11.31
N ASP A 85 -27.17 10.85 -10.58
CA ASP A 85 -28.38 11.51 -11.05
C ASP A 85 -28.03 12.50 -12.18
N LEU A 86 -28.15 12.02 -13.42
CA LEU A 86 -27.89 12.81 -14.63
C LEU A 86 -28.96 13.91 -14.88
N SER A 87 -29.94 14.09 -13.99
CA SER A 87 -30.75 15.32 -13.97
C SER A 87 -30.00 16.52 -13.39
N GLN A 88 -28.89 16.27 -12.67
CA GLN A 88 -27.96 17.27 -12.18
C GLN A 88 -26.73 17.37 -13.10
N PRO A 89 -26.06 18.53 -13.14
CA PRO A 89 -24.82 18.67 -13.87
C PRO A 89 -23.70 17.82 -13.25
N VAL A 90 -22.75 17.42 -14.08
CA VAL A 90 -21.48 16.84 -13.68
C VAL A 90 -20.41 17.92 -13.82
N PHE A 91 -19.74 18.26 -12.73
CA PHE A 91 -18.70 19.27 -12.78
C PHE A 91 -17.37 18.71 -13.26
N VAL A 92 -16.63 19.52 -14.02
CA VAL A 92 -15.24 19.25 -14.37
C VAL A 92 -14.41 18.98 -13.11
N ASN A 93 -13.58 17.94 -13.19
CA ASN A 93 -12.71 17.39 -12.15
C ASN A 93 -13.43 16.68 -10.99
N ASN A 94 -14.73 16.40 -11.10
CA ASN A 94 -15.47 15.63 -10.10
C ASN A 94 -15.72 14.20 -10.58
N ARG A 95 -15.58 13.24 -9.67
CA ARG A 95 -15.79 11.82 -10.00
C ARG A 95 -17.26 11.52 -10.28
N VAL A 96 -17.49 10.65 -11.26
CA VAL A 96 -18.79 10.08 -11.61
C VAL A 96 -18.72 8.57 -11.38
N PRO A 97 -19.49 8.03 -10.43
CA PRO A 97 -19.54 6.58 -10.20
C PRO A 97 -20.21 5.88 -11.39
N ILE A 98 -19.62 4.78 -11.83
CA ILE A 98 -20.15 3.92 -12.87
C ILE A 98 -20.09 2.46 -12.43
N GLN A 99 -20.96 1.66 -13.00
CA GLN A 99 -20.89 0.21 -12.95
C GLN A 99 -21.01 -0.33 -14.37
N PHE A 100 -20.17 -1.28 -14.75
CA PHE A 100 -20.18 -1.82 -16.10
C PHE A 100 -19.91 -3.32 -16.11
N GLY A 101 -20.42 -3.99 -17.13
CA GLY A 101 -20.30 -5.44 -17.29
C GLY A 101 -19.54 -5.78 -18.56
N ILE A 102 -18.61 -6.72 -18.46
CA ILE A 102 -17.85 -7.22 -19.60
C ILE A 102 -18.01 -8.73 -19.68
N THR A 103 -18.28 -9.22 -20.89
CA THR A 103 -18.16 -10.65 -21.21
C THR A 103 -16.90 -10.88 -22.04
N SER A 104 -16.17 -11.92 -21.70
CA SER A 104 -14.94 -12.32 -22.41
C SER A 104 -14.94 -13.81 -22.72
N THR A 105 -14.38 -14.18 -23.86
CA THR A 105 -14.24 -15.59 -24.25
C THR A 105 -12.80 -15.94 -24.53
N SER A 106 -12.42 -17.17 -24.21
CA SER A 106 -11.13 -17.75 -24.57
C SER A 106 -11.20 -18.64 -25.78
N LEU A 107 -10.03 -18.89 -26.37
CA LEU A 107 -9.86 -19.89 -27.42
C LEU A 107 -10.25 -21.29 -26.94
N ASN A 108 -9.93 -21.64 -25.69
CA ASN A 108 -10.33 -22.88 -25.04
C ASN A 108 -11.28 -22.59 -23.86
N PRO A 109 -12.60 -22.74 -24.02
CA PRO A 109 -13.56 -22.52 -22.93
C PRO A 109 -13.42 -23.48 -21.73
N ALA A 110 -12.79 -24.65 -21.92
CA ALA A 110 -12.56 -25.62 -20.84
C ALA A 110 -11.35 -25.24 -19.95
N ALA A 111 -10.52 -24.30 -20.40
CA ALA A 111 -9.40 -23.73 -19.66
C ALA A 111 -9.37 -22.22 -19.93
N PRO A 112 -10.25 -21.43 -19.29
CA PRO A 112 -10.38 -20.02 -19.59
C PRO A 112 -9.09 -19.26 -19.30
N ALA A 113 -8.67 -18.45 -20.27
CA ALA A 113 -7.57 -17.50 -20.14
C ALA A 113 -7.97 -16.36 -19.21
N THR A 114 -7.00 -15.85 -18.46
CA THR A 114 -7.15 -14.59 -17.74
C THR A 114 -6.19 -13.58 -18.34
N ARG A 115 -6.68 -12.36 -18.61
CA ARG A 115 -5.82 -11.24 -19.01
C ARG A 115 -6.37 -9.96 -18.44
N ASN A 116 -5.48 -9.11 -17.94
CA ASN A 116 -5.83 -7.77 -17.54
C ASN A 116 -5.97 -6.85 -18.77
N VAL A 117 -7.08 -6.10 -18.84
CA VAL A 117 -7.42 -5.18 -19.92
C VAL A 117 -7.73 -3.81 -19.31
N ALA A 118 -7.15 -2.76 -19.91
CA ALA A 118 -7.43 -1.37 -19.56
C ALA A 118 -8.71 -0.91 -20.27
N VAL A 119 -9.76 -0.60 -19.52
CA VAL A 119 -11.06 -0.14 -20.05
C VAL A 119 -11.14 1.37 -19.86
N SER A 120 -10.98 2.13 -20.95
CA SER A 120 -10.97 3.59 -20.91
C SER A 120 -12.33 4.15 -21.26
N PHE A 121 -12.76 5.15 -20.49
CA PHE A 121 -13.97 5.92 -20.74
C PHE A 121 -13.59 7.33 -21.20
N SER A 122 -14.20 7.80 -22.27
CA SER A 122 -14.05 9.17 -22.75
C SER A 122 -15.39 9.88 -22.80
N PHE A 123 -15.39 11.15 -22.46
CA PHE A 123 -16.51 12.06 -22.69
C PHE A 123 -16.39 12.61 -24.11
N ILE A 124 -17.46 12.49 -24.88
CA ILE A 124 -17.49 12.83 -26.30
C ILE A 124 -18.69 13.72 -26.60
N GLU A 125 -18.49 14.73 -27.45
CA GLU A 125 -19.58 15.56 -27.95
C GLU A 125 -20.65 14.69 -28.62
N ALA A 126 -21.89 14.77 -28.13
CA ALA A 126 -23.01 13.95 -28.61
C ALA A 126 -23.40 14.29 -30.05
N ASN A 127 -23.34 15.57 -30.41
CA ASN A 127 -23.75 16.11 -31.70
C ASN A 127 -22.64 16.99 -32.30
N PRO A 128 -21.52 16.40 -32.73
CA PRO A 128 -20.38 17.17 -33.22
C PRO A 128 -20.69 17.83 -34.57
N ALA A 129 -20.20 19.06 -34.74
CA ALA A 129 -20.31 19.76 -36.02
C ALA A 129 -19.60 19.00 -37.15
N ASN A 130 -18.53 18.27 -36.82
CA ASN A 130 -17.85 17.33 -37.70
C ASN A 130 -17.85 15.93 -37.06
N PRO A 131 -18.70 14.99 -37.53
CA PRO A 131 -18.75 13.62 -37.01
C PRO A 131 -17.44 12.83 -37.10
N ALA A 132 -16.52 13.23 -37.99
CA ALA A 132 -15.20 12.60 -38.10
C ALA A 132 -14.20 13.10 -37.04
N GLU A 133 -14.47 14.24 -36.41
CA GLU A 133 -13.60 14.89 -35.42
C GLU A 133 -14.42 15.45 -34.26
N PRO A 134 -15.12 14.58 -33.50
CA PRO A 134 -15.83 15.02 -32.29
C PRO A 134 -14.83 15.54 -31.25
N ILE A 135 -15.27 16.51 -30.45
CA ILE A 135 -14.51 16.90 -29.26
C ILE A 135 -14.58 15.73 -28.28
N GLU A 136 -13.42 15.25 -27.84
CA GLU A 136 -13.29 14.13 -26.91
C GLU A 136 -12.28 14.50 -25.81
N CYS A 137 -12.59 14.16 -24.56
CA CYS A 137 -11.65 14.17 -23.46
C CYS A 137 -11.71 12.83 -22.73
N ALA A 138 -10.55 12.21 -22.53
CA ALA A 138 -10.44 10.89 -21.93
C ALA A 138 -10.41 10.98 -20.41
N SER A 139 -11.07 10.00 -19.78
CA SER A 139 -10.88 9.65 -18.39
C SER A 139 -9.84 8.54 -18.22
N SER A 140 -9.55 8.15 -16.99
CA SER A 140 -8.54 7.13 -16.70
C SER A 140 -9.10 5.77 -17.09
N ALA A 141 -8.21 4.87 -17.50
CA ALA A 141 -8.59 3.48 -17.67
C ALA A 141 -8.87 2.83 -16.33
N ILE A 142 -9.86 1.94 -16.33
CA ILE A 142 -10.15 1.01 -15.25
C ILE A 142 -9.54 -0.33 -15.65
N ASP A 143 -8.57 -0.82 -14.88
CA ASP A 143 -7.95 -2.13 -15.12
C ASP A 143 -8.89 -3.25 -14.68
N VAL A 144 -9.21 -4.16 -15.60
CA VAL A 144 -10.10 -5.30 -15.36
C VAL A 144 -9.39 -6.61 -15.67
N ASP A 145 -9.36 -7.53 -14.70
CA ASP A 145 -8.91 -8.90 -14.93
C ASP A 145 -10.01 -9.69 -15.62
N LEU A 146 -9.96 -9.80 -16.95
CA LEU A 146 -10.97 -10.52 -17.71
C LEU A 146 -10.68 -12.02 -17.71
N VAL A 147 -11.63 -12.80 -17.21
CA VAL A 147 -11.68 -14.27 -17.37
C VAL A 147 -12.48 -14.64 -18.62
N GLY A 148 -11.89 -15.44 -19.52
CA GLY A 148 -12.50 -15.82 -20.79
C GLY A 148 -13.49 -17.00 -20.70
N ASP A 149 -14.25 -17.08 -19.63
CA ASP A 149 -15.23 -18.15 -19.35
C ASP A 149 -16.63 -17.88 -19.94
N GLY A 150 -16.80 -16.73 -20.60
CA GLY A 150 -18.08 -16.28 -21.16
C GLY A 150 -19.06 -15.70 -20.14
N GLN A 151 -18.72 -15.68 -18.85
CA GLN A 151 -19.54 -15.04 -17.83
C GLN A 151 -19.37 -13.52 -17.87
N GLU A 152 -20.43 -12.82 -17.47
CA GLU A 152 -20.38 -11.37 -17.32
C GLU A 152 -19.69 -11.02 -15.99
N GLN A 153 -18.63 -10.23 -16.08
CA GLN A 153 -17.93 -9.67 -14.94
C GLN A 153 -18.41 -8.24 -14.72
N ILE A 154 -19.04 -7.99 -13.57
CA ILE A 154 -19.50 -6.67 -13.17
C ILE A 154 -18.38 -5.96 -12.42
N VAL A 155 -18.10 -4.73 -12.80
CA VAL A 155 -17.04 -3.89 -12.26
C VAL A 155 -17.62 -2.54 -11.85
N ASP A 156 -17.36 -2.13 -10.62
CA ASP A 156 -17.62 -0.77 -10.15
C ASP A 156 -16.37 0.09 -10.36
N GLY A 157 -16.57 1.36 -10.68
CA GLY A 157 -15.47 2.31 -10.83
C GLY A 157 -15.93 3.75 -10.90
N PHE A 158 -14.98 4.64 -11.19
CA PHE A 158 -15.23 6.07 -11.32
C PHE A 158 -14.61 6.57 -12.61
N ILE A 159 -15.25 7.59 -13.20
CA ILE A 159 -14.72 8.36 -14.33
C ILE A 159 -14.75 9.84 -13.99
N TRP A 160 -13.82 10.60 -14.54
CA TRP A 160 -13.61 12.03 -14.31
C TRP A 160 -13.63 12.80 -15.62
N PRO A 161 -14.48 13.83 -15.77
CA PRO A 161 -14.35 14.83 -16.82
C PRO A 161 -13.24 15.81 -16.41
N THR A 162 -12.01 15.57 -16.84
CA THR A 162 -10.83 16.33 -16.41
C THR A 162 -10.83 17.78 -16.93
N SER A 163 -9.83 18.60 -16.59
CA SER A 163 -9.78 20.00 -17.04
C SER A 163 -9.76 20.12 -18.58
N LEU A 164 -9.35 19.06 -19.29
CA LEU A 164 -9.43 18.98 -20.75
C LEU A 164 -10.88 18.95 -21.26
N CYS A 165 -11.82 18.48 -20.45
CA CYS A 165 -13.25 18.51 -20.73
C CYS A 165 -13.87 19.90 -20.62
N GLY A 166 -13.10 20.94 -20.27
CA GLY A 166 -13.57 22.32 -20.33
C GLY A 166 -14.08 22.74 -21.73
N ALA A 167 -13.59 22.10 -22.80
CA ALA A 167 -14.09 22.32 -24.16
C ALA A 167 -15.47 21.66 -24.43
N LEU A 168 -15.93 20.79 -23.53
CA LEU A 168 -17.23 20.12 -23.56
C LEU A 168 -18.30 20.83 -22.71
N VAL A 169 -17.92 21.86 -21.95
CA VAL A 169 -18.88 22.71 -21.24
C VAL A 169 -19.88 23.32 -22.23
N ASP A 170 -21.14 23.45 -21.82
CA ASP A 170 -22.28 23.91 -22.63
C ASP A 170 -22.62 23.02 -23.85
N LYS A 171 -22.10 21.79 -23.91
CA LYS A 171 -22.41 20.81 -24.97
C LYS A 171 -23.13 19.60 -24.38
N ALA A 172 -23.94 18.96 -25.21
CA ALA A 172 -24.45 17.63 -24.88
C ALA A 172 -23.32 16.60 -24.99
N VAL A 173 -23.09 15.84 -23.93
CA VAL A 173 -21.99 14.88 -23.85
C VAL A 173 -22.51 13.45 -23.73
N ASN A 174 -21.84 12.53 -24.40
CA ASN A 174 -22.04 11.09 -24.29
C ASN A 174 -20.72 10.41 -23.87
N LEU A 175 -20.75 9.08 -23.76
CA LEU A 175 -19.59 8.27 -23.42
C LEU A 175 -19.07 7.49 -24.62
N ARG A 176 -17.76 7.26 -24.66
CA ARG A 176 -17.10 6.30 -25.53
C ARG A 176 -16.24 5.39 -24.67
N VAL A 177 -16.23 4.09 -24.97
CA VAL A 177 -15.43 3.09 -24.29
C VAL A 177 -14.43 2.46 -25.25
N THR A 178 -13.18 2.35 -24.83
CA THR A 178 -12.11 1.66 -25.56
C THR A 178 -11.40 0.64 -24.66
N PHE A 179 -10.77 -0.35 -25.27
CA PHE A 179 -10.06 -1.44 -24.59
C PHE A 179 -8.59 -1.44 -25.04
N ASP A 180 -7.64 -1.38 -24.10
CA ASP A 180 -6.19 -1.26 -24.34
C ASP A 180 -5.82 -0.21 -25.42
N GLY A 181 -6.63 0.84 -25.56
CA GLY A 181 -6.21 2.10 -26.17
C GLY A 181 -6.05 2.16 -27.69
N ASP A 182 -6.93 1.50 -28.43
CA ASP A 182 -6.86 1.40 -29.91
C ASP A 182 -5.47 0.90 -30.38
N GLU A 183 -4.76 0.11 -29.55
CA GLU A 183 -3.48 -0.51 -29.94
C GLU A 183 -3.66 -1.43 -31.15
N PRO A 184 -2.78 -1.35 -32.17
CA PRO A 184 -2.83 -2.27 -33.28
C PRO A 184 -2.38 -3.67 -32.87
N ASP A 185 -3.32 -4.60 -32.91
CA ASP A 185 -3.14 -6.05 -32.93
C ASP A 185 -2.74 -6.72 -31.59
N THR A 186 -3.63 -6.63 -30.62
CA THR A 186 -3.55 -7.44 -29.39
C THR A 186 -4.05 -8.88 -29.56
N GLY A 187 -4.53 -9.24 -30.77
CA GLY A 187 -5.17 -10.52 -31.06
C GLY A 187 -6.57 -10.69 -30.45
N ILE A 188 -7.08 -9.71 -29.69
CA ILE A 188 -8.41 -9.77 -29.06
C ILE A 188 -9.39 -8.90 -29.85
N ASP A 189 -10.52 -9.48 -30.22
CA ASP A 189 -11.64 -8.73 -30.78
C ASP A 189 -12.36 -7.98 -29.64
N TYR A 190 -12.12 -6.68 -29.49
CA TYR A 190 -12.78 -5.81 -28.48
C TYR A 190 -12.99 -4.36 -28.95
N PRO A 191 -13.80 -4.14 -30.00
CA PRO A 191 -13.91 -2.84 -30.67
C PRO A 191 -14.37 -1.74 -29.72
N ALA A 192 -13.92 -0.51 -29.98
CA ALA A 192 -14.43 0.68 -29.33
C ALA A 192 -15.96 0.78 -29.47
N VAL A 193 -16.63 1.24 -28.41
CA VAL A 193 -18.08 1.42 -28.38
C VAL A 193 -18.40 2.87 -28.07
N THR A 194 -19.10 3.55 -28.98
CA THR A 194 -19.52 4.94 -28.80
C THR A 194 -21.00 4.99 -28.49
N PHE A 195 -21.37 5.50 -27.31
CA PHE A 195 -22.71 5.48 -26.76
C PHE A 195 -23.48 6.76 -27.09
N THR A 196 -23.73 6.99 -28.38
CA THR A 196 -24.54 8.11 -28.89
C THR A 196 -25.88 7.63 -29.44
N GLU A 197 -26.86 8.53 -29.54
CA GLU A 197 -28.16 8.23 -30.15
C GLU A 197 -28.04 7.67 -31.58
N ALA A 198 -27.10 8.19 -32.37
CA ALA A 198 -26.85 7.70 -33.73
C ALA A 198 -26.29 6.27 -33.77
N ALA A 199 -25.49 5.88 -32.77
CA ALA A 199 -24.86 4.56 -32.69
C ALA A 199 -25.71 3.55 -31.90
N ARG A 200 -26.76 3.98 -31.19
CA ARG A 200 -27.60 3.12 -30.33
C ARG A 200 -28.04 1.82 -31.02
N GLY A 201 -28.43 1.89 -32.29
CA GLY A 201 -28.89 0.73 -33.07
C GLY A 201 -27.79 -0.21 -33.59
N ALA A 202 -26.52 0.12 -33.43
CA ALA A 202 -25.41 -0.72 -33.88
C ALA A 202 -25.30 -2.00 -33.06
N GLU A 203 -24.83 -3.09 -33.68
CA GLU A 203 -24.73 -4.42 -33.04
C GLU A 203 -23.95 -4.39 -31.73
N LEU A 204 -22.82 -3.68 -31.70
CA LEU A 204 -21.98 -3.52 -30.51
C LEU A 204 -22.71 -2.81 -29.38
N ASN A 205 -23.44 -1.73 -29.68
CA ASN A 205 -24.21 -0.98 -28.70
C ASN A 205 -25.37 -1.82 -28.16
N GLN A 206 -26.07 -2.56 -29.03
CA GLN A 206 -27.23 -3.39 -28.65
C GLN A 206 -26.90 -4.53 -27.68
N ALA A 207 -25.61 -4.85 -27.49
CA ALA A 207 -25.13 -5.76 -26.46
C ALA A 207 -25.17 -5.12 -25.05
N CYS A 208 -25.04 -3.78 -24.98
CA CYS A 208 -25.06 -3.05 -23.73
C CYS A 208 -26.48 -2.88 -23.19
N ARG A 209 -26.64 -3.22 -21.91
CA ARG A 209 -27.86 -3.07 -21.12
C ARG A 209 -27.70 -2.00 -20.04
N GLY A 210 -28.79 -1.30 -19.72
CA GLY A 210 -28.79 -0.33 -18.60
C GLY A 210 -29.41 -0.87 -17.31
N VAL A 211 -29.71 -2.17 -17.25
CA VAL A 211 -30.18 -2.87 -16.04
C VAL A 211 -29.39 -4.16 -15.86
N ALA A 212 -28.94 -4.43 -14.63
CA ALA A 212 -28.17 -5.62 -14.30
C ALA A 212 -29.03 -6.90 -14.33
N ASP A 213 -30.30 -6.80 -13.94
CA ASP A 213 -31.25 -7.91 -13.97
C ASP A 213 -31.69 -8.24 -15.40
N LEU A 214 -31.25 -9.40 -15.91
CA LEU A 214 -31.58 -9.90 -17.25
C LEU A 214 -33.07 -10.14 -17.48
N SER A 215 -33.88 -10.25 -16.42
CA SER A 215 -35.32 -10.46 -16.49
C SER A 215 -36.13 -9.16 -16.53
N ALA A 216 -35.50 -8.02 -16.21
CA ALA A 216 -36.15 -6.72 -16.20
C ALA A 216 -36.25 -6.11 -17.61
N PRO A 217 -37.30 -5.32 -17.92
CA PRO A 217 -37.38 -4.60 -19.17
C PRO A 217 -36.26 -3.54 -19.26
N ASP A 218 -35.36 -3.70 -20.23
CA ASP A 218 -34.24 -2.81 -20.45
C ASP A 218 -34.62 -1.65 -21.39
N LEU A 219 -35.09 -0.55 -20.80
CA LEU A 219 -35.41 0.68 -21.52
C LEU A 219 -34.17 1.42 -22.05
N ARG A 220 -32.97 1.03 -21.60
CA ARG A 220 -31.70 1.67 -21.95
C ARG A 220 -30.83 0.79 -22.85
N ARG A 221 -31.42 -0.22 -23.49
CA ARG A 221 -30.69 -1.08 -24.43
C ARG A 221 -30.02 -0.26 -25.52
N GLY A 222 -28.74 -0.57 -25.81
CA GLY A 222 -27.92 0.27 -26.67
C GLY A 222 -27.06 1.31 -25.93
N CYS A 223 -27.19 1.35 -24.59
CA CYS A 223 -26.67 2.31 -23.61
C CYS A 223 -26.29 3.67 -24.17
N VAL A 224 -27.05 4.71 -23.88
CA VAL A 224 -26.71 6.11 -24.22
C VAL A 224 -27.05 6.94 -22.99
N TYR A 225 -26.06 7.69 -22.50
CA TYR A 225 -26.21 8.58 -21.35
C TYR A 225 -25.90 10.00 -21.80
N THR A 226 -26.86 10.90 -21.63
CA THR A 226 -26.64 12.34 -21.83
C THR A 226 -26.11 12.91 -20.53
N ILE A 227 -24.91 13.47 -20.60
CA ILE A 227 -24.22 14.08 -19.47
C ILE A 227 -24.14 15.58 -19.75
N ASP A 228 -24.57 16.37 -18.78
CA ASP A 228 -24.38 17.83 -18.79
C ASP A 228 -23.10 18.14 -18.02
N ILE A 229 -22.10 18.73 -18.69
CA ILE A 229 -20.81 19.05 -18.08
C ILE A 229 -20.74 20.55 -17.80
N GLU A 230 -20.48 20.89 -16.55
CA GLU A 230 -20.33 22.27 -16.07
C GLU A 230 -18.90 22.54 -15.56
N PRO A 231 -18.43 23.80 -15.55
CA PRO A 231 -17.14 24.15 -14.94
C PRO A 231 -17.07 23.77 -13.46
N THR A 232 -15.87 23.48 -12.95
CA THR A 232 -15.66 23.33 -11.50
C THR A 232 -16.21 24.54 -10.74
N PRO A 233 -17.01 24.35 -9.68
CA PRO A 233 -17.57 25.44 -8.88
C PRO A 233 -16.51 26.40 -8.34
N THR A 234 -16.88 27.66 -8.11
CA THR A 234 -15.98 28.71 -7.59
C THR A 234 -16.69 29.58 -6.56
N ASP A 235 -15.97 30.05 -5.54
CA ASP A 235 -16.47 31.08 -4.62
C ASP A 235 -16.30 32.53 -5.15
N GLY A 236 -15.93 32.67 -6.41
CA GLY A 236 -15.64 33.94 -7.07
C GLY A 236 -14.17 34.35 -7.02
N THR A 237 -13.35 33.67 -6.23
CA THR A 237 -11.89 33.84 -6.16
C THR A 237 -11.14 32.60 -6.63
N ASP A 238 -11.48 31.44 -6.05
CA ASP A 238 -10.78 30.19 -6.29
C ASP A 238 -11.75 29.06 -6.66
N LYS A 239 -11.21 28.01 -7.29
CA LYS A 239 -11.98 26.79 -7.53
C LYS A 239 -12.22 26.08 -6.21
N LEU A 240 -13.46 25.70 -5.98
CA LEU A 240 -13.83 24.93 -4.82
C LEU A 240 -13.42 23.47 -5.01
N ILE A 241 -13.09 22.83 -3.89
CA ILE A 241 -12.82 21.40 -3.83
C ILE A 241 -13.86 20.75 -2.94
N ASP A 242 -14.02 19.45 -3.13
CA ASP A 242 -14.83 18.62 -2.25
C ASP A 242 -13.99 17.43 -1.79
N VAL A 243 -13.88 17.25 -0.49
CA VAL A 243 -13.17 16.16 0.16
C VAL A 243 -14.20 15.25 0.80
N LEU A 244 -14.39 14.09 0.19
CA LEU A 244 -15.21 13.05 0.77
C LEU A 244 -14.38 12.21 1.73
N TYR A 245 -14.90 12.01 2.94
CA TYR A 245 -14.42 10.94 3.80
C TYR A 245 -15.05 9.64 3.27
N ASP A 246 -14.32 8.92 2.43
CA ASP A 246 -14.90 7.82 1.66
C ASP A 246 -15.17 6.59 2.54
N SER A 247 -14.26 6.30 3.47
CA SER A 247 -14.42 5.20 4.42
C SER A 247 -13.52 5.33 5.65
N MET A 248 -13.95 4.69 6.73
CA MET A 248 -13.14 4.44 7.93
C MET A 248 -13.24 2.95 8.28
N GLU A 249 -12.12 2.26 8.38
CA GLU A 249 -12.06 0.83 8.69
C GLU A 249 -11.15 0.58 9.91
N PRO A 250 -11.64 -0.10 10.95
CA PRO A 250 -10.78 -0.46 12.07
C PRO A 250 -9.90 -1.66 11.68
N ALA A 251 -8.65 -1.66 12.12
CA ALA A 251 -7.74 -2.79 11.89
C ALA A 251 -8.20 -4.08 12.61
N SER A 252 -9.04 -3.93 13.63
CA SER A 252 -9.64 -5.00 14.42
C SER A 252 -11.04 -4.58 14.88
N SER A 253 -11.98 -5.52 14.92
CA SER A 253 -13.29 -5.29 15.58
C SER A 253 -13.20 -5.24 17.10
N VAL A 254 -12.04 -5.58 17.67
CA VAL A 254 -11.75 -5.54 19.10
C VAL A 254 -10.77 -4.39 19.39
N ALA A 255 -11.21 -3.44 20.22
CA ALA A 255 -10.36 -2.43 20.82
C ALA A 255 -9.86 -2.93 22.19
N ILE A 256 -8.64 -2.58 22.56
CA ILE A 256 -8.05 -2.98 23.85
C ILE A 256 -7.89 -1.74 24.71
N LEU A 257 -8.40 -1.75 25.94
CA LEU A 257 -8.05 -0.74 26.93
C LEU A 257 -6.79 -1.22 27.66
N PRO A 258 -5.60 -0.60 27.43
CA PRO A 258 -4.36 -1.09 28.01
C PRO A 258 -4.36 -0.97 29.52
N TYR A 259 -3.77 -1.96 30.18
CA TYR A 259 -3.51 -1.91 31.61
C TYR A 259 -2.47 -0.81 31.89
N VAL A 260 -2.72 -0.02 32.94
CA VAL A 260 -1.76 0.97 33.43
C VAL A 260 -1.48 0.64 34.88
N ALA A 261 -0.23 0.29 35.15
CA ALA A 261 0.24 0.10 36.52
C ALA A 261 0.02 1.41 37.32
N PRO A 262 -0.30 1.33 38.62
CA PRO A 262 -0.61 2.51 39.44
C PRO A 262 0.45 3.62 39.45
N ASP A 263 1.69 3.29 39.10
CA ASP A 263 2.87 4.15 39.06
C ASP A 263 3.34 4.54 37.64
N ALA A 264 2.71 3.98 36.60
CA ALA A 264 3.05 4.30 35.20
C ALA A 264 2.52 5.68 34.79
N THR A 265 3.30 6.42 34.00
CA THR A 265 2.87 7.69 33.42
C THR A 265 2.00 7.46 32.18
N GLU A 266 0.96 8.27 31.99
CA GLU A 266 0.04 8.17 30.83
C GLU A 266 0.76 8.36 29.47
N GLU A 267 1.95 8.96 29.46
CA GLU A 267 2.81 9.14 28.26
C GLU A 267 3.22 7.83 27.57
N LYS A 268 3.14 6.68 28.27
CA LYS A 268 3.54 5.36 27.73
C LYS A 268 2.37 4.45 27.33
N LEU A 269 1.16 4.99 27.23
CA LEU A 269 -0.01 4.21 26.84
C LEU A 269 0.14 3.58 25.45
N ALA A 270 -0.19 2.29 25.34
CA ALA A 270 -0.43 1.61 24.08
C ALA A 270 -1.72 2.15 23.41
N PRO A 271 -1.82 2.13 22.07
CA PRO A 271 -3.04 2.52 21.38
C PRO A 271 -4.16 1.54 21.71
N SER A 272 -5.38 2.08 21.84
CA SER A 272 -6.56 1.27 22.08
C SER A 272 -7.14 0.67 20.81
N LEU A 273 -6.95 1.35 19.69
CA LEU A 273 -7.42 0.93 18.37
C LEU A 273 -6.55 1.56 17.29
N VAL A 274 -6.44 0.90 16.14
CA VAL A 274 -5.91 1.50 14.92
C VAL A 274 -7.05 1.58 13.91
N VAL A 275 -7.21 2.76 13.30
CA VAL A 275 -8.19 2.99 12.23
C VAL A 275 -7.50 3.44 10.95
N GLN A 276 -8.03 2.98 9.83
CA GLN A 276 -7.63 3.42 8.51
C GLN A 276 -8.72 4.35 7.95
N SER A 277 -8.34 5.59 7.66
CA SER A 277 -9.22 6.61 7.11
C SER A 277 -8.85 6.88 5.66
N THR A 278 -9.84 6.87 4.78
CA THR A 278 -9.64 7.14 3.35
C THR A 278 -10.36 8.41 2.94
N LEU A 279 -9.60 9.37 2.39
CA LEU A 279 -10.11 10.63 1.86
C LEU A 279 -9.96 10.66 0.34
N VAL A 280 -10.97 11.19 -0.36
CA VAL A 280 -10.95 11.41 -1.81
C VAL A 280 -11.25 12.87 -2.10
N VAL A 281 -10.49 13.48 -3.02
CA VAL A 281 -10.68 14.88 -3.42
C VAL A 281 -11.25 14.99 -4.83
N ASN A 282 -12.32 15.76 -4.96
CA ASN A 282 -12.96 16.24 -6.18
C ASN A 282 -12.65 17.73 -6.39
N GLY A 283 -12.90 18.24 -7.60
CA GLY A 283 -12.66 19.63 -8.00
C GLY A 283 -11.23 19.90 -8.50
N ARG A 284 -10.34 18.91 -8.36
CA ARG A 284 -8.94 18.97 -8.82
C ARG A 284 -8.69 18.00 -9.95
N ASP A 285 -7.90 18.43 -10.92
CA ASP A 285 -7.57 17.57 -12.05
C ASP A 285 -6.75 16.37 -11.57
N PRO A 286 -7.23 15.13 -11.79
CA PRO A 286 -6.50 13.93 -11.39
C PRO A 286 -5.16 13.76 -12.12
N TYR A 287 -4.93 14.54 -13.19
CA TYR A 287 -3.72 14.44 -14.02
C TYR A 287 -2.69 15.56 -13.85
N VAL A 288 -3.02 16.60 -13.08
CA VAL A 288 -2.15 17.78 -12.90
C VAL A 288 -1.84 17.91 -11.42
N SER A 289 -0.63 17.53 -11.02
CA SER A 289 -0.14 17.60 -9.63
C SER A 289 1.39 17.74 -9.57
N GLY A 290 1.91 18.31 -8.47
CA GLY A 290 3.34 18.65 -8.30
C GLY A 290 4.32 17.49 -8.26
N LEU A 291 5.18 17.43 -9.27
CA LEU A 291 6.26 16.46 -9.45
C LEU A 291 7.57 17.23 -9.55
N ALA A 292 8.55 16.89 -8.73
CA ALA A 292 9.86 17.54 -8.83
C ALA A 292 10.53 17.09 -10.13
N PRO A 293 11.15 18.01 -10.90
CA PRO A 293 11.85 17.66 -12.14
C PRO A 293 12.87 16.52 -12.01
N GLU A 294 13.55 16.45 -10.86
CA GLU A 294 14.51 15.40 -10.51
C GLU A 294 13.89 14.01 -10.33
N ASP A 295 12.59 13.92 -10.05
CA ASP A 295 11.87 12.65 -9.91
C ASP A 295 11.54 12.03 -11.27
N VAL A 296 11.63 12.81 -12.36
CA VAL A 296 11.42 12.30 -13.72
C VAL A 296 12.61 11.43 -14.13
N PRO A 297 12.41 10.13 -14.45
CA PRO A 297 13.51 9.24 -14.75
C PRO A 297 14.31 9.75 -15.97
N PRO A 298 15.65 9.78 -15.91
CA PRO A 298 16.48 10.24 -17.03
C PRO A 298 16.22 9.47 -18.34
N GLU A 299 15.87 8.19 -18.23
CA GLU A 299 15.50 7.34 -19.36
C GLU A 299 14.20 7.81 -20.04
N LEU A 300 13.23 8.30 -19.27
CA LEU A 300 12.00 8.86 -19.80
C LEU A 300 12.29 10.18 -20.53
N GLU A 301 13.13 11.05 -19.98
CA GLU A 301 13.56 12.29 -20.63
C GLU A 301 14.34 12.02 -21.94
N ALA A 302 15.21 11.00 -21.94
CA ALA A 302 15.91 10.56 -23.15
C ALA A 302 14.95 10.04 -24.23
N ASN A 303 13.92 9.27 -23.84
CA ASN A 303 12.93 8.72 -24.76
C ASN A 303 11.91 9.75 -25.23
N ALA A 304 11.53 10.71 -24.37
CA ALA A 304 10.56 11.76 -24.63
C ALA A 304 11.15 13.14 -24.27
N PRO A 305 12.06 13.71 -25.09
CA PRO A 305 12.68 14.99 -24.77
C PRO A 305 11.66 16.10 -24.48
N GLY A 306 11.93 16.89 -23.45
CA GLY A 306 11.08 17.97 -22.95
C GLY A 306 9.91 17.52 -22.07
N ILE A 307 9.78 16.22 -21.77
CA ILE A 307 8.67 15.71 -20.97
C ILE A 307 8.69 16.26 -19.54
N THR A 308 9.88 16.52 -18.97
CA THR A 308 9.99 17.16 -17.66
C THR A 308 9.31 18.53 -17.65
N GLY A 309 9.53 19.36 -18.67
CA GLY A 309 8.86 20.67 -18.81
C GLY A 309 7.36 20.53 -19.11
N ASP A 310 6.95 19.51 -19.86
CA ASP A 310 5.52 19.26 -20.09
C ASP A 310 4.79 18.80 -18.82
N LEU A 311 5.45 18.03 -17.96
CA LEU A 311 4.94 17.57 -16.65
C LEU A 311 4.85 18.71 -15.62
N GLN A 312 5.45 19.85 -15.91
CA GLN A 312 5.20 21.08 -15.16
C GLN A 312 3.88 21.76 -15.60
N PHE A 313 3.25 21.30 -16.67
CA PHE A 313 1.96 21.81 -17.17
C PHE A 313 1.91 23.33 -17.39
N GLY A 314 3.07 23.93 -17.69
CA GLY A 314 3.23 25.37 -17.85
C GLY A 314 3.12 26.18 -16.54
N GLN A 315 3.21 25.50 -15.39
CA GLN A 315 3.21 26.08 -14.05
C GLN A 315 4.61 26.03 -13.44
N GLU A 316 4.89 26.96 -12.54
CA GLU A 316 6.11 26.92 -11.72
C GLU A 316 5.99 25.82 -10.63
N PRO A 317 7.11 25.28 -10.10
CA PRO A 317 7.06 24.23 -9.08
C PRO A 317 6.17 24.53 -7.87
N ASP A 318 6.25 25.76 -7.33
CA ASP A 318 5.46 26.20 -6.19
C ASP A 318 3.94 26.21 -6.49
N GLU A 319 3.56 26.50 -7.73
CA GLU A 319 2.16 26.48 -8.17
C GLU A 319 1.63 25.05 -8.25
N LEU A 320 2.47 24.10 -8.67
CA LEU A 320 2.09 22.69 -8.75
C LEU A 320 1.99 22.03 -7.37
N GLU A 321 2.82 22.41 -6.41
CA GLU A 321 2.68 21.97 -5.01
C GLU A 321 1.36 22.50 -4.43
N ALA A 322 1.01 23.76 -4.70
CA ALA A 322 -0.24 24.36 -4.27
C ALA A 322 -1.50 23.64 -4.79
N LEU A 323 -1.42 22.93 -5.93
CA LEU A 323 -2.52 22.11 -6.45
C LEU A 323 -2.90 20.94 -5.52
N THR A 324 -1.99 20.51 -4.64
CA THR A 324 -2.22 19.40 -3.70
C THR A 324 -2.43 19.87 -2.27
N ALA A 325 -2.01 21.10 -1.94
CA ALA A 325 -2.19 21.71 -0.62
C ALA A 325 -3.66 21.98 -0.28
N MET A 326 -4.06 21.82 0.98
CA MET A 326 -5.41 22.15 1.42
C MET A 326 -5.65 23.68 1.40
N PRO A 327 -6.83 24.18 0.97
CA PRO A 327 -7.09 25.62 0.86
C PRO A 327 -7.07 26.35 2.22
N ALA A 328 -7.49 25.66 3.27
CA ALA A 328 -7.41 26.12 4.65
C ALA A 328 -7.24 24.90 5.57
N ARG A 329 -7.44 25.09 6.89
CA ARG A 329 -7.32 24.01 7.86
C ARG A 329 -8.32 22.89 7.56
N ALA A 330 -7.81 21.67 7.53
CA ALA A 330 -8.58 20.44 7.41
C ALA A 330 -8.10 19.46 8.47
N THR A 331 -9.01 18.84 9.22
CA THR A 331 -8.62 17.91 10.29
C THR A 331 -9.43 16.63 10.30
N LEU A 332 -8.81 15.56 10.80
CA LEU A 332 -9.47 14.32 11.19
C LEU A 332 -9.52 14.22 12.72
N ARG A 333 -10.71 13.95 13.25
CA ARG A 333 -10.98 13.85 14.69
C ARG A 333 -11.66 12.53 15.01
N TYR A 334 -11.35 11.96 16.16
CA TYR A 334 -11.90 10.67 16.58
C TYR A 334 -12.54 10.75 17.96
N GLU A 335 -13.65 10.05 18.12
CA GLU A 335 -14.42 10.02 19.36
C GLU A 335 -14.97 8.61 19.60
N LEU A 336 -15.31 8.32 20.86
CA LEU A 336 -15.85 7.05 21.32
C LEU A 336 -17.15 7.28 22.10
N ALA A 337 -18.13 6.41 21.90
CA ALA A 337 -19.32 6.33 22.75
C ALA A 337 -19.83 4.88 22.83
N PRO A 338 -20.62 4.50 23.86
CA PRO A 338 -21.34 3.23 23.87
C PRO A 338 -22.16 3.05 22.58
N GLU A 339 -22.26 1.82 22.08
CA GLU A 339 -23.03 1.54 20.86
C GLU A 339 -24.49 1.99 21.02
N GLY A 340 -25.03 2.66 20.01
CA GLY A 340 -26.40 3.20 20.03
C GLY A 340 -26.58 4.52 20.79
N ALA A 341 -25.51 5.12 21.33
CA ALA A 341 -25.61 6.43 21.98
C ALA A 341 -25.87 7.56 20.96
N GLU A 342 -26.93 8.35 21.19
CA GLU A 342 -27.25 9.53 20.38
C GLU A 342 -26.36 10.76 20.73
N GLY A 343 -25.60 10.70 21.82
CA GLY A 343 -24.74 11.78 22.31
C GLY A 343 -23.79 11.32 23.41
N GLY A 344 -22.98 12.24 23.94
CA GLY A 344 -21.99 11.92 24.98
C GLY A 344 -20.69 11.29 24.46
N TRP A 345 -20.37 11.54 23.19
CA TRP A 345 -19.10 11.19 22.57
C TRP A 345 -17.93 11.82 23.34
N LEU A 346 -16.94 11.00 23.67
CA LEU A 346 -15.71 11.44 24.33
C LEU A 346 -14.53 11.34 23.37
N PRO A 347 -13.56 12.28 23.40
CA PRO A 347 -12.50 12.37 22.41
C PRO A 347 -11.46 11.24 22.55
N LEU A 348 -10.95 10.78 21.42
CA LEU A 348 -9.75 9.94 21.35
C LEU A 348 -8.59 10.79 20.84
N THR A 349 -7.43 10.68 21.47
CA THR A 349 -6.20 11.31 20.96
C THR A 349 -5.57 10.42 19.90
N VAL A 350 -4.78 11.02 19.01
CA VAL A 350 -4.11 10.35 17.91
C VAL A 350 -2.60 10.37 18.11
N GLY A 351 -1.94 9.25 17.79
CA GLY A 351 -0.48 9.15 17.82
C GLY A 351 0.19 10.12 16.85
N ASP A 352 1.11 10.95 17.35
CA ASP A 352 1.92 11.86 16.56
C ASP A 352 3.33 12.00 17.14
N ALA A 353 4.32 11.36 16.50
CA ALA A 353 5.73 11.42 16.90
C ALA A 353 6.39 12.80 16.80
N SER A 354 5.77 13.77 16.11
CA SER A 354 6.25 15.16 16.02
C SER A 354 5.73 16.05 17.15
N SER A 355 4.70 15.60 17.89
CA SER A 355 4.22 16.26 19.09
C SER A 355 5.18 16.01 20.26
N GLU A 356 5.38 17.02 21.12
CA GLU A 356 6.20 16.87 22.34
C GLU A 356 5.71 15.75 23.25
N LEU A 357 4.40 15.47 23.23
CA LEU A 357 3.74 14.43 24.02
C LEU A 357 3.55 13.12 23.24
N GLY A 358 3.96 13.06 21.97
CA GLY A 358 3.69 11.91 21.12
C GLY A 358 2.21 11.75 20.72
N ARG A 359 1.34 12.69 21.09
CA ARG A 359 -0.13 12.63 20.92
C ARG A 359 -0.68 14.00 20.48
N VAL A 360 -1.78 13.99 19.72
CA VAL A 360 -2.55 15.18 19.30
C VAL A 360 -4.05 14.91 19.39
N ASP A 361 -4.87 15.95 19.58
CA ASP A 361 -6.34 15.83 19.62
C ASP A 361 -6.96 15.63 18.22
N GLU A 362 -6.26 16.08 17.19
CA GLU A 362 -6.72 16.02 15.81
C GLU A 362 -5.53 15.95 14.84
N VAL A 363 -5.73 15.27 13.72
CA VAL A 363 -4.72 15.17 12.66
C VAL A 363 -4.96 16.26 11.64
N VAL A 364 -3.98 17.14 11.42
CA VAL A 364 -4.03 18.15 10.37
C VAL A 364 -3.71 17.52 9.02
N ILE A 365 -4.60 17.68 8.06
CA ILE A 365 -4.42 17.27 6.68
C ILE A 365 -3.93 18.47 5.89
N GLU A 366 -2.67 18.43 5.46
CA GLU A 366 -2.04 19.53 4.73
C GLU A 366 -2.14 19.36 3.22
N GLN A 367 -2.15 18.12 2.72
CA GLN A 367 -2.13 17.82 1.30
C GLN A 367 -2.97 16.57 0.99
N LEU A 368 -3.65 16.59 -0.17
CA LEU A 368 -4.38 15.45 -0.74
C LEU A 368 -4.11 15.35 -2.24
N MET A 369 -3.77 14.14 -2.68
CA MET A 369 -3.54 13.85 -4.10
C MET A 369 -4.90 13.63 -4.80
N PRO A 370 -5.12 14.26 -5.97
CA PRO A 370 -6.37 14.07 -6.72
C PRO A 370 -6.42 12.72 -7.46
N GLY A 371 -7.64 12.30 -7.80
CA GLY A 371 -7.91 11.14 -8.67
C GLY A 371 -7.90 9.76 -8.01
N THR A 372 -7.29 9.61 -6.84
CA THR A 372 -7.29 8.34 -6.09
C THR A 372 -7.48 8.55 -4.59
N ALA A 373 -7.75 7.45 -3.89
CA ALA A 373 -7.91 7.42 -2.45
C ALA A 373 -6.58 7.75 -1.73
N ASN A 374 -6.63 8.74 -0.82
CA ASN A 374 -5.55 9.05 0.11
C ASN A 374 -5.85 8.31 1.41
N THR A 375 -4.97 7.38 1.81
CA THR A 375 -5.22 6.50 2.95
C THR A 375 -4.28 6.82 4.10
N PHE A 376 -4.85 7.03 5.28
CA PHE A 376 -4.16 7.40 6.50
C PHE A 376 -4.43 6.35 7.57
N ALA A 377 -3.41 5.96 8.33
CA ALA A 377 -3.58 5.07 9.46
C ALA A 377 -3.28 5.81 10.76
N HIS A 378 -4.24 5.77 11.67
CA HIS A 378 -4.20 6.51 12.93
C HIS A 378 -4.33 5.56 14.11
N GLU A 379 -3.40 5.71 15.06
CA GLU A 379 -3.46 5.08 16.37
C GLU A 379 -4.31 5.93 17.29
N LEU A 380 -5.36 5.35 17.85
CA LEU A 380 -6.30 6.02 18.73
C LEU A 380 -6.04 5.62 20.17
N PHE A 381 -5.96 6.60 21.07
CA PHE A 381 -5.68 6.40 22.49
C PHE A 381 -6.87 6.87 23.32
N ALA A 382 -7.29 6.01 24.26
CA ALA A 382 -8.25 6.39 25.29
C ALA A 382 -7.52 7.06 26.45
N GLU A 383 -7.57 8.40 26.48
CA GLU A 383 -6.89 9.26 27.46
C GLU A 383 -7.88 10.23 28.12
N GLY A 384 -7.43 10.91 29.19
CA GLY A 384 -8.19 11.97 29.86
C GLY A 384 -9.62 11.56 30.24
N ALA A 385 -10.62 12.30 29.73
CA ALA A 385 -12.03 12.05 30.03
C ALA A 385 -12.50 10.68 29.54
N THR A 386 -12.04 10.23 28.38
CA THR A 386 -12.40 8.93 27.80
C THR A 386 -11.85 7.80 28.67
N ARG A 387 -10.59 7.88 29.07
CA ARG A 387 -10.00 6.90 30.01
C ARG A 387 -10.71 6.91 31.36
N ALA A 388 -11.05 8.08 31.88
CA ALA A 388 -11.76 8.22 33.15
C ALA A 388 -13.17 7.62 33.10
N ALA A 389 -13.84 7.65 31.95
CA ALA A 389 -15.13 6.99 31.74
C ALA A 389 -14.96 5.47 31.64
N LEU A 390 -13.90 5.02 30.97
CA LEU A 390 -13.61 3.61 30.72
C LEU A 390 -12.96 2.89 31.90
N ARG A 391 -12.31 3.53 32.87
CA ARG A 391 -11.67 2.82 33.99
C ARG A 391 -12.68 2.17 34.95
N GLU A 392 -12.21 1.30 35.83
CA GLU A 392 -13.05 0.70 36.88
C GLU A 392 -13.71 1.80 37.74
N GLY A 393 -15.01 1.68 38.00
CA GLY A 393 -15.82 2.70 38.67
C GLY A 393 -16.15 3.95 37.82
N GLY A 394 -15.71 3.99 36.55
CA GLY A 394 -16.10 5.00 35.57
C GLY A 394 -17.52 4.80 35.02
N ALA A 395 -18.02 5.82 34.31
CA ALA A 395 -19.40 5.81 33.78
C ALA A 395 -19.66 4.71 32.74
N TRP A 396 -18.61 4.23 32.06
CA TRP A 396 -18.67 3.19 31.04
C TRP A 396 -17.97 1.91 31.49
N ALA A 397 -17.85 1.70 32.80
CA ALA A 397 -17.06 0.61 33.34
C ALA A 397 -17.58 -0.77 32.91
N ASP A 398 -18.91 -0.92 32.87
CA ASP A 398 -19.61 -2.19 32.59
C ASP A 398 -20.09 -2.31 31.13
N VAL A 399 -19.61 -1.45 30.23
CA VAL A 399 -19.96 -1.45 28.80
C VAL A 399 -18.86 -2.15 28.00
N SER A 400 -19.23 -3.03 27.07
CA SER A 400 -18.32 -3.72 26.15
C SER A 400 -18.46 -3.25 24.70
N ASP A 401 -19.67 -2.93 24.27
CA ASP A 401 -19.96 -2.56 22.88
C ASP A 401 -19.91 -1.04 22.72
N PHE A 402 -19.01 -0.57 21.87
CA PHE A 402 -18.78 0.84 21.59
C PHE A 402 -18.88 1.12 20.09
N ALA A 403 -19.07 2.39 19.77
CA ALA A 403 -18.91 2.92 18.45
C ALA A 403 -17.77 3.94 18.45
N VAL A 404 -16.88 3.84 17.46
CA VAL A 404 -15.86 4.85 17.18
C VAL A 404 -16.35 5.70 16.03
N ARG A 405 -16.31 7.02 16.19
CA ARG A 405 -16.65 7.99 15.17
C ARG A 405 -15.40 8.73 14.74
N GLY A 406 -15.10 8.70 13.45
CA GLY A 406 -14.12 9.59 12.83
C GLY A 406 -14.85 10.66 12.03
N CYS A 407 -14.45 11.92 12.16
CA CYS A 407 -15.00 13.02 11.38
C CYS A 407 -13.89 13.78 10.66
N PHE A 408 -14.08 14.03 9.38
CA PHE A 408 -13.32 15.03 8.63
C PHE A 408 -13.99 16.38 8.80
N VAL A 409 -13.20 17.42 9.09
CA VAL A 409 -13.69 18.79 9.28
C VAL A 409 -12.84 19.73 8.44
N ALA A 410 -13.50 20.52 7.60
CA ALA A 410 -12.87 21.52 6.75
C ALA A 410 -13.30 22.94 7.13
N ASP A 411 -12.32 23.83 7.31
CA ASP A 411 -12.54 25.26 7.57
C ASP A 411 -12.61 26.09 6.27
N PHE A 412 -13.02 25.48 5.15
CA PHE A 412 -13.19 26.12 3.86
C PHE A 412 -14.49 25.65 3.19
N PRO A 413 -15.11 26.48 2.33
CA PRO A 413 -16.29 26.07 1.58
C PRO A 413 -15.97 24.91 0.65
N GLN A 414 -16.88 23.94 0.58
CA GLN A 414 -16.79 22.79 -0.30
C GLN A 414 -18.01 22.75 -1.23
N GLU A 415 -17.77 22.39 -2.49
CA GLU A 415 -18.84 22.24 -3.48
C GLU A 415 -18.41 21.24 -4.54
N GLY A 416 -19.35 20.41 -5.00
CA GLY A 416 -19.09 19.35 -5.94
C GLY A 416 -20.36 18.84 -6.62
N ASN A 417 -20.33 17.61 -7.13
CA ASN A 417 -21.49 16.95 -7.73
C ASN A 417 -22.61 16.74 -6.68
N GLU A 418 -23.82 16.35 -7.09
CA GLU A 418 -24.89 16.10 -6.11
C GLU A 418 -24.47 15.08 -5.03
N GLY A 419 -24.74 15.40 -3.76
CA GLY A 419 -24.30 14.61 -2.61
C GLY A 419 -22.85 14.85 -2.18
N GLN A 420 -22.16 15.81 -2.79
CA GLN A 420 -20.82 16.28 -2.43
C GLN A 420 -20.88 17.70 -1.83
N GLY A 421 -19.86 18.10 -1.06
CA GLY A 421 -19.77 19.42 -0.44
C GLY A 421 -20.18 19.49 1.03
N ASP A 422 -20.22 18.36 1.74
CA ASP A 422 -20.37 18.39 3.20
C ASP A 422 -19.06 18.85 3.86
N THR A 423 -19.12 19.88 4.70
CA THR A 423 -17.96 20.38 5.43
C THR A 423 -17.61 19.51 6.64
N SER A 424 -18.51 18.62 7.05
CA SER A 424 -18.26 17.63 8.08
C SER A 424 -18.85 16.28 7.72
N ASP A 425 -18.00 15.38 7.25
CA ASP A 425 -18.37 13.99 6.99
C ASP A 425 -17.85 13.09 8.11
N CYS A 426 -18.71 12.21 8.63
CA CYS A 426 -18.39 11.35 9.77
C CYS A 426 -18.74 9.89 9.48
N HIS A 427 -17.78 9.01 9.76
CA HIS A 427 -17.98 7.55 9.74
C HIS A 427 -18.05 7.00 11.15
N VAL A 428 -18.92 6.03 11.36
CA VAL A 428 -19.09 5.36 12.65
C VAL A 428 -18.89 3.86 12.45
N VAL A 429 -17.98 3.28 13.23
CA VAL A 429 -17.68 1.84 13.20
C VAL A 429 -17.91 1.22 14.57
N PRO A 430 -18.57 0.05 14.65
CA PRO A 430 -18.73 -0.65 15.91
C PRO A 430 -17.42 -1.35 16.30
N VAL A 431 -17.11 -1.33 17.59
CA VAL A 431 -15.96 -2.04 18.18
C VAL A 431 -16.35 -2.64 19.53
N VAL A 432 -15.78 -3.80 19.85
CA VAL A 432 -15.88 -4.40 21.19
C VAL A 432 -14.65 -3.99 21.97
N LEU A 433 -14.82 -3.28 23.08
CA LEU A 433 -13.72 -2.91 23.96
C LEU A 433 -13.48 -4.01 24.99
N VAL A 434 -12.25 -4.52 25.02
CA VAL A 434 -11.78 -5.47 26.03
C VAL A 434 -10.76 -4.78 26.93
N ARG A 435 -10.91 -4.94 28.25
CA ARG A 435 -9.90 -4.50 29.19
C ARG A 435 -8.76 -5.49 29.21
N GLU A 436 -7.56 -5.00 29.06
CA GLU A 436 -6.40 -5.79 29.45
C GLU A 436 -6.47 -6.02 30.97
N THR A 437 -6.47 -7.29 31.37
CA THR A 437 -6.41 -7.67 32.78
C THR A 437 -5.03 -8.22 33.07
N PRO A 438 -4.40 -7.83 34.19
CA PRO A 438 -3.21 -8.55 34.65
C PRO A 438 -3.62 -9.99 34.92
N GLU A 439 -2.87 -10.95 34.38
CA GLU A 439 -3.14 -12.37 34.62
C GLU A 439 -3.11 -12.62 36.14
N SER A 440 -4.21 -13.18 36.67
CA SER A 440 -4.26 -13.64 38.06
C SER A 440 -4.85 -15.04 38.10
N SER A 441 -4.00 -16.04 38.36
CA SER A 441 -4.39 -17.28 39.06
C SER A 441 -3.16 -18.14 39.36
N ALA A 442 -3.22 -18.88 40.47
CA ALA A 442 -2.32 -20.00 40.74
C ALA A 442 -2.49 -21.05 39.63
N ALA A 443 -1.53 -21.11 38.71
CA ALA A 443 -1.63 -21.88 37.48
C ALA A 443 -0.55 -22.96 37.40
N THR A 444 -0.83 -24.04 36.67
CA THR A 444 0.17 -25.08 36.33
C THR A 444 1.23 -24.58 35.33
N SER A 445 1.09 -23.34 34.86
CA SER A 445 2.00 -22.64 33.94
C SER A 445 1.81 -21.13 34.04
N ILE A 446 2.87 -20.36 33.87
CA ILE A 446 2.87 -18.89 33.75
C ILE A 446 3.34 -18.52 32.34
N SER A 447 2.67 -17.54 31.71
CA SER A 447 2.99 -17.08 30.35
C SER A 447 3.13 -15.56 30.27
N PHE A 448 4.11 -15.10 29.49
CA PHE A 448 4.29 -13.70 29.09
C PHE A 448 4.21 -13.62 27.57
N ASP A 449 3.04 -14.01 27.06
CA ASP A 449 2.77 -14.10 25.63
C ASP A 449 2.19 -12.77 25.15
N GLN A 450 2.66 -12.31 23.98
CA GLN A 450 2.15 -11.11 23.35
C GLN A 450 2.16 -11.28 21.82
N GLU A 451 1.06 -10.89 21.18
CA GLU A 451 0.97 -10.77 19.73
C GLU A 451 0.74 -9.32 19.35
N PHE A 452 1.38 -8.92 18.26
CA PHE A 452 1.19 -7.63 17.61
C PHE A 452 1.04 -7.87 16.11
N THR A 453 -0.11 -7.50 15.56
CA THR A 453 -0.35 -7.53 14.11
C THR A 453 -0.73 -6.12 13.65
N ARG A 454 -0.12 -5.67 12.55
CA ARG A 454 -0.44 -4.41 11.92
C ARG A 454 -0.46 -4.55 10.42
N ARG A 455 -1.57 -4.16 9.78
CA ARG A 455 -1.66 -4.04 8.32
C ARG A 455 -1.91 -2.59 7.95
N LEU A 456 -1.21 -2.10 6.94
CA LEU A 456 -1.42 -0.80 6.33
C LEU A 456 -1.76 -0.95 4.86
N GLY A 457 -2.76 -0.21 4.40
CA GLY A 457 -3.18 -0.18 3.01
C GLY A 457 -4.27 -1.19 2.70
N SER A 458 -4.44 -1.50 1.42
CA SER A 458 -5.49 -2.41 0.94
C SER A 458 -4.90 -3.43 -0.02
N SER A 459 -5.26 -4.69 0.15
CA SER A 459 -4.91 -5.77 -0.77
C SER A 459 -5.40 -5.53 -2.21
N ASN A 460 -6.36 -4.62 -2.41
CA ASN A 460 -6.84 -4.18 -3.72
C ASN A 460 -5.86 -3.26 -4.47
N ARG A 461 -4.82 -2.75 -3.79
CA ARG A 461 -3.76 -1.92 -4.38
C ARG A 461 -2.41 -2.40 -3.91
N MET A 462 -2.08 -2.11 -2.66
CA MET A 462 -0.92 -2.60 -1.95
C MET A 462 -1.20 -2.50 -0.45
N SER A 463 -0.80 -3.52 0.30
CA SER A 463 -0.75 -3.49 1.76
C SER A 463 0.49 -4.19 2.28
N ILE A 464 1.03 -3.63 3.37
CA ILE A 464 2.06 -4.31 4.16
C ILE A 464 1.45 -4.73 5.47
N ALA A 465 1.64 -5.99 5.81
CA ALA A 465 1.32 -6.53 7.11
C ALA A 465 2.60 -6.89 7.85
N VAL A 466 2.64 -6.59 9.14
CA VAL A 466 3.66 -7.06 10.07
C VAL A 466 2.95 -7.83 11.16
N GLN A 467 3.46 -9.03 11.42
CA GLN A 467 3.01 -9.88 12.51
C GLN A 467 4.21 -10.21 13.37
N LEU A 468 4.10 -9.89 14.65
CA LEU A 468 5.10 -10.17 15.65
C LEU A 468 4.45 -10.94 16.79
N THR A 469 5.10 -12.00 17.23
CA THR A 469 4.62 -12.85 18.31
C THR A 469 5.75 -13.17 19.27
N THR A 470 5.43 -13.15 20.55
CA THR A 470 6.31 -13.62 21.61
C THR A 470 5.53 -14.61 22.47
N GLN A 471 6.15 -15.74 22.77
CA GLN A 471 5.62 -16.77 23.63
C GLN A 471 6.68 -17.10 24.66
N ASN A 472 6.45 -16.75 25.91
CA ASN A 472 7.42 -16.93 27.00
C ASN A 472 6.71 -17.68 28.10
N ARG A 473 7.04 -18.96 28.29
CA ARG A 473 6.28 -19.87 29.12
C ARG A 473 7.17 -20.54 30.16
N LEU A 474 6.64 -20.61 31.38
CA LEU A 474 7.15 -21.40 32.50
C LEU A 474 6.09 -22.43 32.84
N ASP A 475 6.42 -23.71 32.78
CA ASP A 475 5.51 -24.79 33.18
C ASP A 475 6.27 -25.95 33.80
N ARG A 476 5.59 -27.05 34.15
CA ARG A 476 6.22 -28.22 34.79
C ARG A 476 7.31 -28.91 33.93
N ALA A 477 7.38 -28.64 32.64
CA ALA A 477 8.45 -29.16 31.77
C ALA A 477 9.70 -28.26 31.80
N GLY A 478 9.59 -26.99 32.21
CA GLY A 478 10.71 -26.07 32.36
C GLY A 478 10.37 -24.66 31.85
N ALA A 479 11.31 -24.05 31.13
CA ALA A 479 11.16 -22.72 30.53
C ALA A 479 11.25 -22.79 29.00
N ALA A 480 10.42 -22.03 28.30
CA ALA A 480 10.47 -21.87 26.85
C ALA A 480 10.27 -20.41 26.46
N SER A 481 11.03 -19.94 25.47
CA SER A 481 10.89 -18.61 24.89
C SER A 481 10.93 -18.71 23.37
N ARG A 482 9.93 -18.18 22.70
CA ARG A 482 9.86 -18.08 21.25
C ARG A 482 9.51 -16.65 20.88
N ILE A 483 10.28 -16.09 19.95
CA ILE A 483 9.91 -14.88 19.22
C ILE A 483 9.79 -15.22 17.75
N GLU A 484 8.83 -14.61 17.10
CA GLU A 484 8.67 -14.66 15.67
C GLU A 484 8.22 -13.31 15.15
N GLY A 485 8.92 -12.79 14.16
CA GLY A 485 8.52 -11.60 13.42
C GLY A 485 8.43 -11.92 11.94
N ALA A 486 7.36 -11.46 11.30
CA ALA A 486 7.09 -11.64 9.89
C ALA A 486 6.61 -10.33 9.26
N VAL A 487 7.07 -10.08 8.03
CA VAL A 487 6.65 -8.95 7.19
C VAL A 487 6.11 -9.52 5.89
N GLU A 488 4.89 -9.13 5.54
CA GLU A 488 4.21 -9.53 4.33
C GLU A 488 3.85 -8.31 3.50
N LEU A 489 3.98 -8.46 2.18
CA LEU A 489 3.50 -7.49 1.20
C LEU A 489 2.52 -8.20 0.30
N GLU A 490 1.32 -7.67 0.23
CA GLU A 490 0.28 -8.12 -0.68
C GLU A 490 -0.29 -6.94 -1.48
N GLY A 491 -0.95 -7.21 -2.58
CA GLY A 491 -1.56 -6.15 -3.38
C GLY A 491 -2.12 -6.66 -4.68
N LYS A 492 -2.69 -5.73 -5.44
CA LYS A 492 -3.25 -5.98 -6.76
C LYS A 492 -2.95 -4.79 -7.66
N LEU A 493 -1.93 -4.95 -8.49
CA LEU A 493 -1.55 -3.99 -9.52
C LEU A 493 -1.53 -4.69 -10.88
N GLY A 494 -2.72 -4.77 -11.46
CA GLY A 494 -2.98 -5.53 -12.67
C GLY A 494 -2.98 -7.05 -12.50
N ARG A 495 -2.39 -7.60 -11.44
CA ARG A 495 -2.60 -8.96 -10.96
C ARG A 495 -2.38 -9.03 -9.44
N PRO A 496 -3.06 -9.94 -8.71
CA PRO A 496 -2.78 -10.15 -7.30
C PRO A 496 -1.33 -10.62 -7.09
N TYR A 497 -0.68 -10.11 -6.06
CA TYR A 497 0.62 -10.56 -5.60
C TYR A 497 0.63 -10.62 -4.08
N SER A 498 1.39 -11.58 -3.53
CA SER A 498 1.63 -11.73 -2.10
C SER A 498 3.00 -12.37 -1.89
N VAL A 499 3.78 -11.81 -0.96
CA VAL A 499 5.06 -12.36 -0.55
C VAL A 499 5.31 -12.09 0.93
N THR A 500 5.77 -13.09 1.67
CA THR A 500 6.41 -12.86 2.96
C THR A 500 7.84 -12.37 2.68
N ILE A 501 8.06 -11.07 2.87
CA ILE A 501 9.33 -10.40 2.61
C ILE A 501 10.40 -10.98 3.53
N ALA A 502 10.11 -11.05 4.81
CA ALA A 502 11.02 -11.51 5.84
C ALA A 502 10.25 -12.27 6.91
N ARG A 503 10.87 -13.30 7.46
CA ARG A 503 10.41 -13.99 8.65
C ARG A 503 11.62 -14.41 9.47
N ALA A 504 11.68 -14.01 10.72
CA ALA A 504 12.73 -14.38 11.65
C ALA A 504 12.09 -15.04 12.87
N VAL A 505 12.61 -16.21 13.24
CA VAL A 505 12.15 -16.99 14.38
C VAL A 505 13.35 -17.31 15.24
N GLY A 506 13.23 -17.06 16.53
CA GLY A 506 14.18 -17.58 17.51
C GLY A 506 13.43 -18.28 18.62
N GLN A 507 13.76 -19.54 18.85
CA GLN A 507 13.18 -20.38 19.89
C GLN A 507 14.28 -20.89 20.81
N ALA A 508 14.04 -20.84 22.11
CA ALA A 508 14.87 -21.39 23.16
C ALA A 508 13.99 -22.24 24.08
N THR A 509 14.44 -23.44 24.43
CA THR A 509 13.76 -24.35 25.35
C THR A 509 14.78 -24.85 26.35
N LEU A 510 14.39 -24.85 27.62
CA LEU A 510 15.19 -25.31 28.74
C LEU A 510 14.32 -26.26 29.56
N GLY A 511 14.53 -27.55 29.37
CA GLY A 511 13.75 -28.59 30.04
C GLY A 511 14.30 -28.95 31.42
N VAL A 512 13.42 -29.47 32.28
CA VAL A 512 13.82 -30.22 33.47
C VAL A 512 14.57 -31.50 33.06
N ASP A 513 14.21 -32.10 31.92
CA ASP A 513 15.06 -33.08 31.24
C ASP A 513 16.13 -32.35 30.41
N PRO A 514 17.44 -32.49 30.72
CA PRO A 514 18.51 -31.83 29.98
C PRO A 514 18.56 -32.17 28.48
N GLY A 515 17.90 -33.26 28.05
CA GLY A 515 17.78 -33.63 26.63
C GLY A 515 16.85 -32.71 25.83
N GLU A 516 15.99 -31.94 26.50
CA GLU A 516 15.06 -30.99 25.88
C GLU A 516 15.64 -29.57 25.79
N THR A 517 16.84 -29.35 26.33
CA THR A 517 17.52 -28.06 26.26
C THR A 517 18.10 -27.82 24.87
N GLY A 518 17.67 -26.74 24.24
CA GLY A 518 18.21 -26.32 22.95
C GLY A 518 17.61 -25.02 22.46
N TYR A 519 18.14 -24.55 21.35
CA TYR A 519 17.62 -23.39 20.64
C TYR A 519 17.66 -23.62 19.15
N GLU A 520 16.76 -22.92 18.45
CA GLU A 520 16.62 -22.90 17.01
C GLU A 520 16.43 -21.44 16.57
N LEU A 521 17.25 -21.02 15.61
CA LEU A 521 17.16 -19.74 14.92
C LEU A 521 16.92 -20.02 13.45
N THR A 522 15.94 -19.34 12.87
CA THR A 522 15.70 -19.39 11.42
C THR A 522 15.41 -18.00 10.90
N VAL A 523 15.99 -17.69 9.75
CA VAL A 523 15.68 -16.46 9.01
C VAL A 523 15.33 -16.85 7.58
N ASP A 524 14.14 -16.46 7.17
CA ASP A 524 13.59 -16.64 5.83
C ASP A 524 13.44 -15.26 5.18
N ALA A 525 13.74 -15.19 3.88
CA ALA A 525 13.53 -14.02 3.04
C ALA A 525 12.84 -14.46 1.75
N PHE A 526 11.76 -13.77 1.38
CA PHE A 526 10.98 -14.08 0.17
C PHE A 526 10.58 -15.56 0.08
N ASN A 527 10.05 -16.10 1.18
CA ASN A 527 9.67 -17.52 1.33
C ASN A 527 10.84 -18.53 1.19
N GLN A 528 12.09 -18.09 1.29
CA GLN A 528 13.26 -18.97 1.23
C GLN A 528 14.10 -18.86 2.50
N ARG A 529 14.53 -20.01 3.05
CA ARG A 529 15.44 -20.04 4.18
C ARG A 529 16.82 -19.55 3.79
N ILE A 530 17.29 -18.50 4.45
CA ILE A 530 18.60 -17.90 4.19
C ILE A 530 19.58 -18.14 5.33
N HIS A 531 19.07 -18.42 6.54
CA HIS A 531 19.87 -18.80 7.68
C HIS A 531 19.09 -19.78 8.56
N SER A 532 19.81 -20.74 9.13
CA SER A 532 19.29 -21.68 10.09
C SER A 532 20.41 -22.12 11.00
N PHE A 533 20.11 -22.16 12.28
CA PHE A 533 21.03 -22.65 13.27
C PHE A 533 20.26 -23.31 14.40
N SER A 534 20.78 -24.43 14.91
CA SER A 534 20.14 -25.17 15.99
C SER A 534 21.20 -25.93 16.77
N GLN A 535 21.09 -25.91 18.10
CA GLN A 535 21.99 -26.62 18.98
C GLN A 535 21.25 -27.08 20.24
N SER A 536 21.64 -28.24 20.76
CA SER A 536 21.11 -28.81 22.00
C SER A 536 22.27 -29.21 22.91
N ALA A 537 22.27 -28.70 24.15
CA ALA A 537 23.19 -29.07 25.20
C ALA A 537 22.63 -28.65 26.58
N PRO A 538 23.07 -29.26 27.69
CA PRO A 538 22.58 -28.93 29.04
C PRO A 538 22.85 -27.48 29.49
N SER A 539 23.85 -26.82 28.90
CA SER A 539 24.10 -25.38 29.05
C SER A 539 24.66 -24.85 27.74
N LEU A 540 24.17 -23.69 27.33
CA LEU A 540 24.48 -23.04 26.05
C LEU A 540 24.66 -21.54 26.30
N GLU A 541 25.74 -20.98 25.76
CA GLU A 541 25.88 -19.54 25.57
C GLU A 541 26.01 -19.33 24.06
N HIS A 542 25.17 -18.46 23.51
CA HIS A 542 25.16 -18.15 22.09
C HIS A 542 25.03 -16.66 21.88
N GLU A 543 25.99 -16.10 21.16
CA GLU A 543 25.94 -14.73 20.70
C GLU A 543 26.14 -14.75 19.18
N GLU A 544 25.18 -14.19 18.46
CA GLU A 544 25.24 -14.12 17.01
C GLU A 544 24.55 -12.86 16.50
N GLU A 545 25.20 -12.22 15.55
CA GLU A 545 24.65 -11.17 14.73
C GLU A 545 24.64 -11.68 13.28
N PHE A 546 23.47 -12.08 12.80
CA PHE A 546 23.28 -12.49 11.42
C PHE A 546 22.53 -11.41 10.67
N SER A 547 23.03 -11.02 9.50
CA SER A 547 22.28 -10.22 8.54
C SER A 547 22.63 -10.59 7.10
N ALA A 548 21.66 -10.43 6.20
CA ALA A 548 21.86 -10.64 4.78
C ALA A 548 21.03 -9.69 3.95
N ALA A 549 21.66 -9.12 2.92
CA ALA A 549 20.96 -8.37 1.89
C ALA A 549 20.26 -9.34 0.92
N LYS A 550 18.96 -9.11 0.68
CA LYS A 550 18.15 -9.89 -0.24
C LYS A 550 17.31 -8.98 -1.12
N SER A 551 17.02 -9.44 -2.32
CA SER A 551 16.09 -8.78 -3.21
C SER A 551 15.19 -9.77 -3.93
N PHE A 552 13.99 -9.29 -4.26
CA PHE A 552 12.99 -10.01 -5.01
C PHE A 552 12.30 -9.04 -5.94
N ALA A 553 11.74 -9.53 -7.03
CA ALA A 553 10.93 -8.68 -7.86
C ALA A 553 9.70 -9.38 -8.40
N PHE A 554 8.61 -8.62 -8.46
CA PHE A 554 7.38 -9.01 -9.12
C PHE A 554 7.46 -8.60 -10.59
N PRO A 555 7.65 -9.55 -11.53
CA PRO A 555 7.57 -9.21 -12.95
C PRO A 555 6.12 -8.94 -13.35
N ASN A 556 5.91 -8.37 -14.54
CA ASN A 556 4.61 -8.35 -15.23
C ASN A 556 3.44 -7.74 -14.42
N LEU A 557 3.71 -6.77 -13.55
CA LEU A 557 2.65 -5.92 -13.01
C LEU A 557 2.25 -4.89 -14.08
N GLY A 558 1.08 -4.29 -13.94
CA GLY A 558 0.71 -3.22 -14.84
C GLY A 558 -0.51 -2.44 -14.40
N PHE A 559 -0.62 -1.24 -14.96
CA PHE A 559 -1.69 -0.29 -14.63
C PHE A 559 -2.08 0.53 -15.85
N GLY A 560 -3.35 0.91 -15.94
CA GLY A 560 -3.91 1.72 -17.00
C GLY A 560 -3.44 3.18 -16.94
N PHE A 561 -2.86 3.69 -18.03
CA PHE A 561 -2.40 5.06 -18.17
C PHE A 561 -2.97 5.69 -19.43
N GLY A 562 -4.00 6.52 -19.22
CA GLY A 562 -4.86 6.99 -20.30
C GLY A 562 -5.48 5.80 -21.04
N PRO A 563 -5.27 5.64 -22.35
CA PRO A 563 -5.84 4.57 -23.14
C PRO A 563 -5.06 3.24 -23.04
N VAL A 564 -3.79 3.22 -22.63
CA VAL A 564 -2.95 2.00 -22.69
C VAL A 564 -2.63 1.44 -21.30
N ARG A 565 -2.13 0.21 -21.25
CA ARG A 565 -1.56 -0.39 -20.03
C ARG A 565 -0.04 -0.22 -20.00
N ILE A 566 0.50 0.21 -18.86
CA ILE A 566 1.95 0.29 -18.63
C ILE A 566 2.36 -0.89 -17.77
N GLY A 567 3.29 -1.69 -18.29
CA GLY A 567 3.93 -2.75 -17.52
C GLY A 567 5.02 -2.17 -16.61
N PHE A 568 5.07 -2.65 -15.37
CA PHE A 568 6.14 -2.33 -14.44
C PHE A 568 6.52 -3.53 -13.58
N LYS A 569 7.66 -3.37 -12.90
CA LYS A 569 8.27 -4.32 -12.00
C LYS A 569 8.43 -3.63 -10.65
N ILE A 570 7.88 -4.24 -9.61
CA ILE A 570 8.20 -3.84 -8.24
C ILE A 570 9.39 -4.69 -7.80
N SER A 571 10.51 -4.04 -7.52
CA SER A 571 11.69 -4.68 -6.93
C SER A 571 11.75 -4.33 -5.45
N LEU A 572 11.79 -5.34 -4.61
CA LEU A 572 12.02 -5.22 -3.18
C LEU A 572 13.49 -5.52 -2.91
N GLY A 573 14.17 -4.67 -2.15
CA GLY A 573 15.55 -4.87 -1.75
C GLY A 573 15.75 -4.44 -0.31
N GLY A 574 16.56 -5.17 0.45
CA GLY A 574 16.77 -4.82 1.84
C GLY A 574 17.65 -5.78 2.59
N GLU A 575 17.80 -5.49 3.87
CA GLU A 575 18.50 -6.30 4.85
C GLU A 575 17.51 -6.97 5.78
N VAL A 576 17.71 -8.27 5.98
CA VAL A 576 17.00 -9.06 6.98
C VAL A 576 18.03 -9.70 7.89
N GLY A 577 17.78 -9.62 9.18
CA GLY A 577 18.72 -10.12 10.17
C GLY A 577 18.06 -10.51 11.49
N LEU A 578 18.89 -11.11 12.32
CA LEU A 578 18.58 -11.51 13.67
C LEU A 578 19.85 -11.33 14.51
N THR A 579 19.75 -10.51 15.55
CA THR A 579 20.77 -10.43 16.60
C THR A 579 20.29 -11.21 17.82
N THR A 580 21.16 -12.04 18.39
CA THR A 580 20.86 -12.87 19.55
C THR A 580 21.98 -12.80 20.57
N ASN A 581 21.61 -12.77 21.84
CA ASN A 581 22.47 -12.97 22.99
C ASN A 581 21.69 -13.83 23.99
N ASP A 582 21.93 -15.13 23.93
CA ASP A 582 21.19 -16.16 24.65
C ASP A 582 22.13 -16.90 25.61
N SER A 583 21.69 -17.07 26.85
CA SER A 583 22.32 -17.90 27.87
C SER A 583 21.29 -18.85 28.45
N LEU A 584 21.51 -20.14 28.26
CA LEU A 584 20.74 -21.23 28.82
C LEU A 584 21.65 -21.99 29.79
N SER A 585 21.26 -22.07 31.05
CA SER A 585 22.06 -22.79 32.04
C SER A 585 21.19 -23.65 32.95
N VAL A 586 21.69 -24.84 33.27
CA VAL A 586 21.14 -25.71 34.31
C VAL A 586 22.20 -25.85 35.40
N SER A 587 21.78 -25.81 36.66
CA SER A 587 22.66 -25.98 37.82
C SER A 587 21.99 -26.89 38.86
N THR A 588 22.82 -27.64 39.59
CA THR A 588 22.42 -28.39 40.79
C THR A 588 23.04 -27.79 42.06
N ASP A 589 23.64 -26.60 41.96
CA ASP A 589 24.19 -25.88 43.11
C ASP A 589 23.06 -25.15 43.84
N ALA A 590 22.70 -25.67 45.02
CA ALA A 590 21.61 -25.14 45.83
C ALA A 590 21.77 -23.65 46.16
N ALA A 591 23.00 -23.15 46.34
CA ALA A 591 23.23 -21.72 46.63
C ALA A 591 22.89 -20.86 45.41
N ARG A 592 23.33 -21.28 44.22
CA ARG A 592 23.01 -20.61 42.95
C ARG A 592 21.51 -20.67 42.63
N CYS A 593 20.85 -21.78 42.92
CA CYS A 593 19.42 -21.92 42.70
C CYS A 593 18.59 -21.03 43.63
N GLY A 594 19.00 -20.89 44.89
CA GLY A 594 18.36 -19.96 45.83
C GLY A 594 18.52 -18.49 45.41
N GLU A 595 19.68 -18.09 44.89
CA GLU A 595 19.92 -16.74 44.37
C GLU A 595 19.10 -16.45 43.10
N LEU A 596 19.11 -17.37 42.13
CA LEU A 596 18.42 -17.21 40.84
C LEU A 596 16.90 -17.03 41.00
N LEU A 597 16.29 -17.82 41.89
CA LEU A 597 14.83 -17.82 42.10
C LEU A 597 14.42 -16.97 43.30
N GLN A 598 15.36 -16.30 43.97
CA GLN A 598 15.10 -15.52 45.19
C GLN A 598 14.30 -16.33 46.23
N SER A 599 14.61 -17.62 46.37
CA SER A 599 13.88 -18.57 47.22
C SER A 599 14.76 -19.16 48.31
N GLU A 600 14.18 -19.35 49.50
CA GLU A 600 14.83 -20.05 50.62
C GLU A 600 14.65 -21.58 50.56
N ASP A 601 13.93 -22.09 49.56
CA ASP A 601 13.66 -23.52 49.42
C ASP A 601 14.92 -24.33 49.06
N ALA A 602 14.95 -25.58 49.50
CA ALA A 602 15.93 -26.55 49.01
C ALA A 602 15.56 -27.01 47.59
N LEU A 603 16.31 -26.51 46.60
CA LEU A 603 16.13 -26.83 45.18
C LEU A 603 17.21 -27.81 44.73
N GLY A 604 16.80 -28.97 44.23
CA GLY A 604 17.72 -30.03 43.77
C GLY A 604 18.35 -29.70 42.41
N MET A 605 17.66 -28.90 41.60
CA MET A 605 18.16 -28.36 40.35
C MET A 605 17.42 -27.06 39.99
N CYS A 606 18.04 -26.23 39.18
CA CYS A 606 17.43 -25.04 38.60
C CYS A 606 17.93 -24.81 37.18
N GLY A 607 17.11 -24.11 36.39
CA GLY A 607 17.43 -23.67 35.05
C GLY A 607 17.13 -22.18 34.87
N ALA A 608 17.91 -21.51 34.03
CA ALA A 608 17.65 -20.14 33.59
C ALA A 608 17.83 -20.00 32.07
N ILE A 609 16.90 -19.29 31.44
CA ILE A 609 17.03 -18.66 30.13
C ILE A 609 17.23 -17.16 30.39
N ALA A 610 18.33 -16.58 29.93
CA ALA A 610 18.48 -15.14 29.76
C ALA A 610 18.71 -14.88 28.27
N ARG A 611 17.82 -14.13 27.64
CA ARG A 611 17.78 -13.97 26.19
C ARG A 611 17.53 -12.51 25.83
N THR A 612 18.30 -12.01 24.86
CA THR A 612 17.97 -10.83 24.07
C THR A 612 17.98 -11.23 22.61
N ILE A 613 16.85 -11.05 21.94
CA ILE A 613 16.68 -11.36 20.53
C ILE A 613 16.05 -10.18 19.81
N THR A 614 16.73 -9.71 18.77
CA THR A 614 16.36 -8.52 18.01
C THR A 614 16.30 -8.89 16.54
N PRO A 615 15.14 -9.32 16.03
CA PRO A 615 14.96 -9.41 14.61
C PRO A 615 14.93 -8.00 14.00
N GLY A 616 15.64 -7.82 12.89
CA GLY A 616 15.81 -6.54 12.22
C GLY A 616 15.44 -6.66 10.75
N PHE A 617 14.55 -5.77 10.29
CA PHE A 617 14.08 -5.70 8.91
C PHE A 617 14.23 -4.29 8.37
N ASN A 618 14.98 -4.14 7.29
CA ASN A 618 15.14 -2.86 6.60
C ASN A 618 14.98 -3.08 5.10
N PHE A 619 13.81 -2.75 4.57
CA PHE A 619 13.46 -2.96 3.16
C PHE A 619 13.01 -1.67 2.48
N THR A 620 13.51 -1.49 1.27
CA THR A 620 13.07 -0.47 0.33
C THR A 620 12.38 -1.13 -0.87
N ALA A 621 11.43 -0.42 -1.47
CA ALA A 621 10.94 -0.78 -2.80
C ALA A 621 11.50 0.21 -3.81
N SER A 622 11.93 -0.31 -4.95
CA SER A 622 11.91 0.47 -6.19
C SER A 622 10.80 -0.05 -7.08
N ILE A 623 10.06 0.87 -7.69
CA ILE A 623 9.16 0.52 -8.78
C ILE A 623 9.78 1.04 -10.05
N GLU A 624 10.14 0.11 -10.93
CA GLU A 624 10.74 0.42 -12.21
C GLU A 624 9.82 -0.10 -13.30
N GLY A 625 9.48 0.76 -14.24
CA GLY A 625 8.64 0.36 -15.36
C GLY A 625 8.41 1.49 -16.31
N GLY A 626 8.01 1.13 -17.52
CA GLY A 626 7.74 2.10 -18.57
C GLY A 626 7.43 1.42 -19.88
N ILE A 627 6.76 2.17 -20.75
CA ILE A 627 6.47 1.76 -22.11
C ILE A 627 7.07 2.77 -23.06
N ASN A 628 7.68 2.28 -24.13
CA ASN A 628 8.14 3.10 -25.25
C ASN A 628 7.58 2.50 -26.54
N VAL A 629 6.28 2.70 -26.73
CA VAL A 629 5.58 2.34 -27.97
C VAL A 629 5.31 3.62 -28.77
N ARG A 630 5.07 3.48 -30.07
CA ARG A 630 4.92 4.63 -30.99
C ARG A 630 3.92 5.69 -30.51
N ILE A 631 2.90 5.27 -29.77
CA ILE A 631 1.81 6.10 -29.29
C ILE A 631 1.94 6.51 -27.82
N VAL A 632 2.74 5.83 -26.99
CA VAL A 632 2.88 6.13 -25.56
C VAL A 632 4.33 5.99 -25.11
N LYS A 633 4.82 7.03 -24.41
CA LYS A 633 6.10 7.05 -23.73
C LYS A 633 5.88 7.38 -22.27
N ALA A 634 6.03 6.43 -21.38
CA ALA A 634 5.72 6.63 -19.98
C ALA A 634 6.66 5.84 -19.08
N ALA A 635 6.84 6.31 -17.86
CA ALA A 635 7.59 5.62 -16.82
C ALA A 635 6.85 5.72 -15.48
N VAL A 636 7.11 4.74 -14.61
CA VAL A 636 6.67 4.81 -13.21
C VAL A 636 7.67 5.65 -12.43
N VAL A 637 7.14 6.52 -11.57
CA VAL A 637 7.89 7.27 -10.58
C VAL A 637 7.40 6.83 -9.22
N ALA A 638 8.29 6.26 -8.43
CA ALA A 638 8.00 5.81 -7.09
C ALA A 638 9.15 6.18 -6.17
N ASP A 639 8.83 6.81 -5.07
CA ASP A 639 9.70 6.92 -3.91
C ASP A 639 8.99 6.18 -2.77
N LEU A 640 9.48 4.99 -2.41
CA LEU A 640 8.85 4.10 -1.44
C LEU A 640 9.86 3.59 -0.41
N GLU A 641 9.68 4.04 0.83
CA GLU A 641 10.28 3.44 2.02
C GLU A 641 9.26 2.43 2.58
N LEU A 642 9.59 1.13 2.60
CA LEU A 642 8.59 0.09 2.90
C LEU A 642 8.61 -0.41 4.34
N VAL A 643 9.78 -0.59 4.96
CA VAL A 643 9.93 -1.02 6.36
C VAL A 643 11.32 -0.64 6.89
N ASN A 644 11.38 0.04 8.03
CA ASN A 644 12.56 0.07 8.90
C ASN A 644 12.09 -0.30 10.31
N THR A 645 12.47 -1.47 10.80
CA THR A 645 11.97 -2.00 12.07
C THR A 645 13.01 -2.85 12.78
N ASP A 646 13.12 -2.59 14.08
CA ASP A 646 13.82 -3.38 15.07
C ASP A 646 12.87 -3.65 16.25
N PHE A 647 12.81 -4.88 16.73
CA PHE A 647 11.89 -5.26 17.81
C PHE A 647 12.59 -6.18 18.83
N PRO A 648 13.46 -5.60 19.67
CA PRO A 648 14.19 -6.35 20.68
C PRO A 648 13.26 -6.92 21.74
N LEU A 649 13.26 -8.25 21.90
CA LEU A 649 12.71 -8.93 23.06
C LEU A 649 13.85 -9.27 24.02
N THR A 650 13.70 -8.86 25.27
CA THR A 650 14.52 -9.31 26.39
C THR A 650 13.68 -10.15 27.33
N ALA A 651 14.07 -11.40 27.55
CA ALA A 651 13.39 -12.32 28.44
C ALA A 651 14.38 -12.99 29.40
N SER A 652 13.99 -13.09 30.66
CA SER A 652 14.69 -13.88 31.67
C SER A 652 13.68 -14.78 32.36
N LEU A 653 13.83 -16.09 32.20
CA LEU A 653 12.92 -17.13 32.70
C LEU A 653 13.72 -18.15 33.50
N ALA A 654 13.33 -18.40 34.74
CA ALA A 654 14.00 -19.32 35.63
C ALA A 654 13.02 -20.32 36.26
N PHE A 655 13.48 -21.55 36.48
CA PHE A 655 12.76 -22.56 37.23
C PHE A 655 13.69 -23.28 38.21
N GLY A 656 13.14 -23.87 39.26
CA GLY A 656 13.82 -24.69 40.25
C GLY A 656 12.95 -25.85 40.68
N GLN A 657 13.50 -27.06 40.68
CA GLN A 657 12.76 -28.26 41.05
C GLN A 657 12.95 -28.59 42.53
N ARG A 658 11.83 -28.79 43.22
CA ARG A 658 11.80 -29.34 44.58
C ARG A 658 11.79 -30.87 44.55
N ASP A 659 12.16 -31.50 45.66
CA ASP A 659 12.18 -32.96 45.82
C ASP A 659 10.82 -33.65 45.58
N ASN A 660 9.72 -32.92 45.75
CA ASN A 660 8.36 -33.42 45.50
C ASN A 660 7.92 -33.31 44.02
N GLY A 661 8.78 -32.81 43.13
CA GLY A 661 8.51 -32.62 41.71
C GLY A 661 7.79 -31.31 41.34
N SER A 662 7.44 -30.46 42.30
CA SER A 662 6.92 -29.10 42.03
C SER A 662 8.04 -28.18 41.52
N LEU A 663 7.66 -27.18 40.73
CA LEU A 663 8.59 -26.16 40.25
C LEU A 663 8.37 -24.82 40.95
N VAL A 664 9.46 -24.18 41.36
CA VAL A 664 9.51 -22.78 41.74
C VAL A 664 9.95 -22.00 40.51
N VAL A 665 9.22 -20.97 40.10
CA VAL A 665 9.49 -20.26 38.84
C VAL A 665 9.55 -18.75 39.06
N LEU A 666 10.38 -18.07 38.27
CA LEU A 666 10.52 -16.62 38.25
C LEU A 666 10.73 -16.17 36.81
N GLY A 667 10.07 -15.10 36.39
CA GLY A 667 10.15 -14.65 35.01
C GLY A 667 9.95 -13.16 34.85
N ASN A 668 10.64 -12.60 33.86
CA ASN A 668 10.45 -11.26 33.35
C ASN A 668 10.60 -11.25 31.83
N ALA A 669 9.75 -10.50 31.15
CA ALA A 669 9.79 -10.31 29.72
C ALA A 669 9.49 -8.85 29.40
N ASN A 670 10.37 -8.24 28.63
CA ASN A 670 10.25 -6.87 28.15
C ASN A 670 10.42 -6.87 26.63
N TRP A 671 9.50 -6.22 25.94
CA TRP A 671 9.46 -6.14 24.50
C TRP A 671 9.21 -4.70 24.06
N GLU A 672 10.21 -4.12 23.41
CA GLU A 672 10.13 -2.80 22.80
C GLU A 672 10.01 -2.94 21.28
N LEU A 673 9.16 -2.11 20.68
CA LEU A 673 8.92 -2.05 19.25
C LEU A 673 9.31 -0.67 18.73
N GLY A 674 10.25 -0.62 17.78
CA GLY A 674 10.48 0.54 16.94
C GLY A 674 10.10 0.25 15.49
N MET A 675 9.11 0.95 14.94
CA MET A 675 8.58 0.62 13.62
C MET A 675 8.25 1.85 12.77
N GLN A 676 8.68 1.81 11.51
CA GLN A 676 8.13 2.58 10.41
C GLN A 676 7.76 1.58 9.32
N LEU A 677 6.46 1.55 8.95
CA LEU A 677 5.97 0.69 7.88
C LEU A 677 6.21 1.42 6.56
N ILE A 678 5.18 1.93 5.89
CA ILE A 678 5.33 2.53 4.56
C ILE A 678 5.31 4.05 4.62
N ARG A 679 6.20 4.70 3.88
CA ARG A 679 6.03 6.09 3.46
C ARG A 679 6.39 6.22 1.98
N GLY A 680 5.57 6.93 1.23
CA GLY A 680 5.89 7.28 -0.14
C GLY A 680 4.70 7.43 -1.07
N ASN A 681 4.99 7.85 -2.29
CA ASN A 681 3.99 8.10 -3.33
C ASN A 681 4.37 7.35 -4.60
N VAL A 682 3.38 6.76 -5.26
CA VAL A 682 3.57 6.10 -6.55
C VAL A 682 2.71 6.78 -7.60
N SER A 683 3.36 7.24 -8.66
CA SER A 683 2.72 7.87 -9.82
C SER A 683 3.24 7.27 -11.11
N ILE A 684 2.43 7.33 -12.16
CA ILE A 684 2.88 7.06 -13.52
C ILE A 684 2.91 8.38 -14.27
N VAL A 685 4.01 8.66 -14.96
CA VAL A 685 4.20 9.90 -15.71
C VAL A 685 4.57 9.58 -17.14
N GLY A 686 4.03 10.32 -18.10
CA GLY A 686 4.23 9.96 -19.49
C GLY A 686 3.51 10.83 -20.49
N ARG A 687 3.79 10.61 -21.77
CA ARG A 687 3.15 11.23 -22.91
C ARG A 687 2.37 10.19 -23.71
N VAL A 688 1.09 10.43 -23.95
CA VAL A 688 0.14 9.60 -24.69
C VAL A 688 -0.32 10.33 -25.95
N GLY A 689 -0.21 9.72 -27.13
CA GLY A 689 -0.80 10.17 -28.38
C GLY A 689 0.19 10.38 -29.54
N ILE A 690 -0.34 10.48 -30.77
CA ILE A 690 0.43 10.70 -32.00
C ILE A 690 0.44 12.19 -32.37
N ARG A 691 1.64 12.79 -32.47
CA ARG A 691 1.87 14.15 -32.99
C ARG A 691 1.05 15.24 -32.29
N ARG A 692 -0.03 15.76 -32.89
CA ARG A 692 -0.79 16.92 -32.39
C ARG A 692 -1.75 16.59 -31.23
N PHE A 693 -1.90 15.29 -30.93
CA PHE A 693 -2.73 14.79 -29.84
C PHE A 693 -1.90 14.17 -28.72
N SER A 694 -0.58 14.43 -28.69
CA SER A 694 0.27 13.94 -27.61
C SER A 694 -0.02 14.74 -26.33
N ARG A 695 -0.56 14.07 -25.32
CA ARG A 695 -0.87 14.59 -23.99
C ARG A 695 0.15 14.08 -23.00
N THR A 696 0.72 14.96 -22.21
CA THR A 696 1.52 14.56 -21.05
C THR A 696 0.57 14.43 -19.87
N LEU A 697 0.67 13.31 -19.15
CA LEU A 697 -0.21 12.95 -18.03
C LEU A 697 0.65 12.50 -16.85
N ARG A 698 0.16 12.78 -15.65
CA ARG A 698 0.59 12.11 -14.41
C ARG A 698 -0.61 11.44 -13.77
N VAL A 699 -0.55 10.15 -13.51
CA VAL A 699 -1.61 9.42 -12.81
C VAL A 699 -1.09 9.00 -11.46
N HIS A 700 -1.68 9.54 -10.39
CA HIS A 700 -1.39 9.07 -9.04
C HIS A 700 -2.01 7.69 -8.84
N LEU A 701 -1.23 6.71 -8.38
CA LEU A 701 -1.73 5.36 -8.13
C LEU A 701 -2.21 5.21 -6.69
N PHE A 702 -1.33 5.59 -5.76
CA PHE A 702 -1.56 5.53 -4.32
C PHE A 702 -0.43 6.26 -3.58
N SER A 703 -0.75 6.73 -2.39
CA SER A 703 0.16 7.31 -1.42
C SER A 703 0.00 6.58 -0.09
N PHE A 704 1.11 6.41 0.62
CA PHE A 704 1.14 5.86 1.96
C PHE A 704 1.94 6.80 2.84
N SER A 705 1.40 7.08 4.02
CA SER A 705 2.14 7.80 5.06
C SER A 705 1.90 7.11 6.38
N SER A 706 2.91 6.40 6.87
CA SER A 706 2.98 5.94 8.25
C SER A 706 4.15 6.66 8.92
N ARG A 707 3.88 7.23 10.09
CA ARG A 707 4.93 7.84 10.91
C ARG A 707 5.67 6.74 11.67
N ARG A 708 6.97 6.92 11.91
CA ARG A 708 7.72 6.04 12.81
C ARG A 708 7.13 6.16 14.21
N PHE A 709 6.93 5.04 14.88
CA PHE A 709 6.48 5.00 16.27
C PHE A 709 7.39 4.08 17.09
N SER A 710 7.40 4.32 18.40
CA SER A 710 8.02 3.44 19.39
C SER A 710 6.97 3.08 20.44
N GLN A 711 6.90 1.80 20.80
CA GLN A 711 5.92 1.30 21.74
C GLN A 711 6.51 0.15 22.57
N THR A 712 6.26 0.15 23.88
CA THR A 712 6.46 -1.04 24.71
C THR A 712 5.27 -1.98 24.53
N LEU A 713 5.51 -3.15 23.94
CA LEU A 713 4.48 -4.16 23.67
C LEU A 713 4.28 -5.11 24.86
N LEU A 714 5.34 -5.34 25.64
CA LEU A 714 5.31 -6.19 26.82
C LEU A 714 6.27 -5.60 27.86
N ASP A 715 5.80 -5.44 29.09
CA ASP A 715 6.66 -5.15 30.24
C ASP A 715 6.05 -5.85 31.46
N ARG A 716 6.41 -7.13 31.62
CA ARG A 716 5.86 -7.98 32.67
C ARG A 716 6.99 -8.62 33.45
N SER A 717 6.86 -8.60 34.78
CA SER A 717 7.79 -9.24 35.70
C SER A 717 7.02 -9.85 36.87
N MET A 718 7.52 -10.98 37.36
CA MET A 718 7.11 -11.53 38.65
C MET A 718 7.87 -10.83 39.78
N ASP A 719 7.16 -10.33 40.78
CA ASP A 719 7.77 -9.67 41.95
C ASP A 719 8.46 -10.66 42.90
N PHE A 720 8.03 -11.92 42.87
CA PHE A 720 8.55 -13.01 43.68
C PHE A 720 8.36 -14.34 42.94
N ALA A 721 9.12 -15.36 43.32
CA ALA A 721 8.98 -16.68 42.71
C ALA A 721 7.68 -17.37 43.15
N GLU A 722 7.03 -18.03 42.21
CA GLU A 722 5.79 -18.77 42.42
C GLU A 722 5.99 -20.27 42.33
N VAL A 723 5.08 -21.02 42.96
CA VAL A 723 5.08 -22.48 42.92
C VAL A 723 4.07 -22.97 41.92
N LEU A 724 4.55 -23.70 40.90
CA LEU A 724 3.72 -24.49 40.01
C LEU A 724 3.52 -25.86 40.65
N GLU A 725 2.31 -26.09 41.18
CA GLU A 725 1.91 -27.39 41.73
C GLU A 725 1.64 -28.40 40.64
#